data_AF-A0A943L2C3-F1
#
_entry.id   AF-A0A943L2C3-F1
#
_cell.length_a   1.000
_cell.length_b   1.000
_cell.length_c   1.000
_cell.angle_alpha   90.00
_cell.angle_beta   90.00
_cell.angle_gamma   90.00
#
_symmetry.space_group_name_H-M   'P 1'
#
loop_
_entity.id
_entity.type
_entity.pdbx_description
1 polymer ?
#
loop_
_entity_poly.entity_id
_entity_poly.type
_entity_poly.pdbx_seq_one_letter_code
_entity_poly.pdbx_strand_id
1 'polypeptide(L)'
;MVMNYSYDFLLLEFKDVYYIINKVFEEEEIRLVNSNLIKFIKEIIIKAHLNNKIFYNSENSFNKNLEILYKRNIIPYDLMRYISSYIEDLYYYKKILTVKVKDTEDYREKIINEDIVYNACVWLAVSSGEEDYSLFVNNLNEDEKIVFNKYLNNIESDFKHSTAYEDEEEVEEDIDEEDIESRESKERLNFLGFDDIDDNSLENEFEDEDITSEEYLLTGELYYLGKNVDKDYYKAKEYFEKAAKEGNEHAESYLGLFYEKGYGGEKNIEKALYWYKKAALKGNIFSQYSLGFIYYEGKEVEKNSQYSFKWYSEAAESGFAPAQYALSYLYKNGEGCEKSNFKAYYWLEESADNDFEDSFYILGQSYLEGKEIELDYNKAFHYFSKGASKKDKNSLEGLGDMYYFGLYTKEDKKKAFEYYNESIAEGNIGLYYKLGNLYEESNDIKMALMNYYKGCANGDLKSVQRLGIMYYYGEGVQEDRDKGFEYLGIAADSEDPHSLYLIGKVYLEEGREEDKDEEKEEGIEYLRKAYKKGSVYAAEALANEGIKSFLNNEYYKELDILSYVNKILDGNLISGYYYYALLFHYGIGVEVNDETAFINLVQGAKKGHKEAMEKLVEWYTEGIFVNKDMTLADKWARKLFE
;
A
#
# COMPACT_ATOMS: atom_id res chain seq x y z
N MET A 1 12.48 6.12 45.62
CA MET A 1 11.83 4.94 46.22
C MET A 1 12.79 3.78 46.01
N VAL A 2 13.02 2.93 47.01
CA VAL A 2 13.82 1.70 46.79
C VAL A 2 12.86 0.71 46.14
N MET A 3 13.13 0.30 44.90
CA MET A 3 12.29 -0.69 44.21
C MET A 3 12.38 -2.02 44.98
N ASN A 4 11.24 -2.64 45.27
CA ASN A 4 11.22 -3.91 45.99
C ASN A 4 11.50 -5.11 45.07
N TYR A 5 11.38 -4.92 43.75
CA TYR A 5 11.55 -5.94 42.73
C TYR A 5 12.56 -5.54 41.65
N SER A 6 13.26 -6.52 41.08
CA SER A 6 14.13 -6.35 39.91
C SER A 6 13.38 -6.62 38.61
N TYR A 7 13.46 -5.68 37.67
CA TYR A 7 12.84 -5.80 36.35
C TYR A 7 13.82 -6.25 35.25
N ASP A 8 15.05 -6.63 35.60
CA ASP A 8 16.13 -6.87 34.63
C ASP A 8 15.82 -8.01 33.64
N PHE A 9 14.94 -8.95 33.98
CA PHE A 9 14.48 -10.00 33.06
C PHE A 9 13.80 -9.45 31.80
N LEU A 10 13.21 -8.24 31.87
CA LEU A 10 12.61 -7.58 30.71
C LEU A 10 13.66 -7.13 29.68
N LEU A 11 14.94 -7.01 30.05
CA LEU A 11 16.00 -6.59 29.11
C LEU A 11 16.28 -7.60 28.00
N LEU A 12 15.79 -8.83 28.11
CA LEU A 12 15.95 -9.84 27.08
C LEU A 12 15.12 -9.48 25.84
N GLU A 13 13.80 -9.42 26.02
CA GLU A 13 12.84 -9.30 24.93
C GLU A 13 12.04 -7.99 24.99
N PHE A 14 11.80 -7.46 26.18
CA PHE A 14 10.93 -6.30 26.43
C PHE A 14 11.73 -5.06 26.89
N LYS A 15 12.84 -4.75 26.21
CA LYS A 15 13.77 -3.66 26.58
C LYS A 15 13.08 -2.29 26.69
N ASP A 16 12.14 -2.02 25.81
CA ASP A 16 11.30 -0.82 25.85
C ASP A 16 10.42 -0.76 27.11
N VAL A 17 9.78 -1.88 27.49
CA VAL A 17 9.00 -1.99 28.74
C VAL A 17 9.90 -1.74 29.95
N TYR A 18 11.11 -2.29 29.94
CA TYR A 18 12.11 -2.06 31.00
C TYR A 18 12.48 -0.58 31.15
N TYR A 19 12.75 0.13 30.06
CA TYR A 19 13.08 1.56 30.14
C TYR A 19 11.89 2.41 30.57
N ILE A 20 10.67 2.06 30.15
CA ILE A 20 9.47 2.81 30.54
C ILE A 20 9.23 2.66 32.05
N ILE A 21 9.34 1.45 32.60
CA ILE A 21 9.04 1.24 34.02
C ILE A 21 10.07 1.88 34.94
N ASN A 22 11.36 1.80 34.61
CA ASN A 22 12.40 2.49 35.39
C ASN A 22 12.19 4.01 35.39
N LYS A 23 11.85 4.58 34.23
CA LYS A 23 11.53 6.01 34.12
C LYS A 23 10.29 6.41 34.93
N VAL A 24 9.30 5.54 35.05
CA VAL A 24 8.11 5.78 35.89
C VAL A 24 8.50 5.88 37.37
N PHE A 25 9.40 5.02 37.85
CA PHE A 25 9.82 5.00 39.25
C PHE A 25 10.83 6.10 39.62
N GLU A 26 11.58 6.61 38.65
CA GLU A 26 12.45 7.79 38.79
C GLU A 26 11.69 9.12 38.89
N GLU A 27 10.43 9.16 38.44
CA GLU A 27 9.63 10.39 38.40
C GLU A 27 9.17 10.82 39.81
N GLU A 28 9.43 12.10 40.13
CA GLU A 28 9.10 12.68 41.42
C GLU A 28 7.65 13.18 41.47
N GLU A 29 7.11 13.68 40.34
CA GLU A 29 5.76 14.25 40.30
C GLU A 29 4.69 13.15 40.19
N ILE A 30 3.85 12.99 41.22
CA ILE A 30 2.87 11.89 41.28
C ILE A 30 1.88 11.89 40.10
N ARG A 31 1.59 13.07 39.55
CA ARG A 31 0.70 13.24 38.39
C ARG A 31 1.30 12.62 37.14
N LEU A 32 2.60 12.80 36.96
CA LEU A 32 3.35 12.23 35.85
C LEU A 32 3.54 10.73 36.07
N VAL A 33 3.86 10.29 37.30
CA VAL A 33 3.89 8.87 37.67
C VAL A 33 2.57 8.18 37.30
N ASN A 34 1.42 8.70 37.74
CA ASN A 34 0.11 8.13 37.44
C ASN A 34 -0.17 8.10 35.92
N SER A 35 0.11 9.20 35.22
CA SER A 35 -0.10 9.27 33.77
C SER A 35 0.79 8.31 32.99
N ASN A 36 2.02 8.09 33.47
CA ASN A 36 2.97 7.18 32.86
C ASN A 36 2.64 5.72 33.20
N LEU A 37 2.12 5.41 34.40
CA LEU A 37 1.61 4.07 34.76
C LEU A 37 0.43 3.65 33.88
N ILE A 38 -0.51 4.57 33.58
CA ILE A 38 -1.62 4.27 32.66
C ILE A 38 -1.10 3.92 31.25
N LYS A 39 -0.11 4.67 30.76
CA LYS A 39 0.53 4.39 29.47
C LYS A 39 1.29 3.06 29.51
N PHE A 40 2.00 2.81 30.59
CA PHE A 40 2.80 1.61 30.79
C PHE A 40 1.94 0.34 30.78
N ILE A 41 0.83 0.33 31.54
CA ILE A 41 -0.08 -0.83 31.56
C ILE A 41 -0.73 -1.02 30.18
N LYS A 42 -1.03 0.06 29.46
CA LYS A 42 -1.49 -0.03 28.06
C LYS A 42 -0.47 -0.75 27.19
N GLU A 43 0.80 -0.39 27.33
CA GLU A 43 1.89 -0.97 26.57
C GLU A 43 2.05 -2.46 26.85
N ILE A 44 1.95 -2.87 28.11
CA ILE A 44 1.93 -4.29 28.51
C ILE A 44 0.78 -5.04 27.79
N ILE A 45 -0.42 -4.47 27.79
CA ILE A 45 -1.59 -5.13 27.17
C ILE A 45 -1.41 -5.21 25.66
N ILE A 46 -0.90 -4.16 25.01
CA ILE A 46 -0.62 -4.15 23.58
C ILE A 46 0.41 -5.23 23.24
N LYS A 47 1.52 -5.31 23.97
CA LYS A 47 2.56 -6.32 23.76
C LYS A 47 2.05 -7.73 23.96
N ALA A 48 1.26 -7.98 25.00
CA ALA A 48 0.64 -9.28 25.21
C ALA A 48 -0.27 -9.68 24.04
N HIS A 49 -1.02 -8.74 23.45
CA HIS A 49 -1.82 -9.01 22.25
C HIS A 49 -0.92 -9.30 21.04
N LEU A 50 0.10 -8.47 20.79
CA LEU A 50 0.97 -8.60 19.64
C LEU A 50 1.77 -9.92 19.67
N ASN A 51 2.41 -10.22 20.79
CA ASN A 51 3.24 -11.42 20.92
C ASN A 51 2.43 -12.72 20.92
N ASN A 52 1.17 -12.69 21.39
CA ASN A 52 0.26 -13.83 21.24
C ASN A 52 -0.52 -13.83 19.91
N LYS A 53 -0.16 -12.97 18.95
CA LYS A 53 -0.80 -12.84 17.63
C LYS A 53 -2.31 -12.56 17.71
N ILE A 54 -2.77 -11.89 18.76
CA ILE A 54 -4.16 -11.47 18.98
C ILE A 54 -4.34 -10.01 18.56
N PHE A 55 -5.43 -9.71 17.87
CA PHE A 55 -5.77 -8.36 17.45
C PHE A 55 -6.06 -7.44 18.66
N TYR A 56 -5.23 -6.41 18.85
CA TYR A 56 -5.50 -5.30 19.78
C TYR A 56 -6.34 -4.23 19.06
N ASN A 57 -7.57 -4.01 19.52
CA ASN A 57 -8.43 -2.94 18.98
C ASN A 57 -8.23 -1.65 19.80
N SER A 58 -7.75 -0.58 19.19
CA SER A 58 -7.54 0.71 19.87
C SER A 58 -8.84 1.45 20.23
N GLU A 59 -9.96 1.12 19.59
CA GLU A 59 -11.28 1.68 19.88
C GLU A 59 -11.97 0.95 21.04
N ASN A 60 -11.52 -0.25 21.39
CA ASN A 60 -12.01 -0.98 22.55
C ASN A 60 -11.55 -0.31 23.85
N SER A 61 -12.37 -0.45 24.89
CA SER A 61 -11.95 -0.10 26.25
C SER A 61 -10.82 -1.04 26.72
N PHE A 62 -9.99 -0.56 27.65
CA PHE A 62 -8.93 -1.37 28.28
C PHE A 62 -9.44 -2.71 28.80
N ASN A 63 -10.56 -2.68 29.54
CA ASN A 63 -11.20 -3.88 30.07
C ASN A 63 -11.66 -4.82 28.95
N LYS A 64 -12.08 -4.28 27.79
CA LYS A 64 -12.49 -5.11 26.65
C LYS A 64 -11.34 -5.84 26.00
N ASN A 65 -10.17 -5.20 25.87
CA ASN A 65 -8.97 -5.86 25.37
C ASN A 65 -8.42 -6.89 26.37
N LEU A 66 -8.48 -6.62 27.67
CA LEU A 66 -8.17 -7.61 28.72
C LEU A 66 -9.11 -8.83 28.68
N GLU A 67 -10.41 -8.61 28.46
CA GLU A 67 -11.41 -9.69 28.30
C GLU A 67 -11.10 -10.58 27.09
N ILE A 68 -10.53 -10.02 26.01
CA ILE A 68 -10.13 -10.79 24.82
C ILE A 68 -8.98 -11.74 25.17
N LEU A 69 -7.95 -11.26 25.87
CA LEU A 69 -6.84 -12.11 26.33
C LEU A 69 -7.32 -13.22 27.27
N TYR A 70 -8.28 -12.90 28.15
CA TYR A 70 -8.84 -13.88 29.07
C TYR A 70 -9.63 -14.97 28.34
N LYS A 71 -10.46 -14.59 27.35
CA LYS A 71 -11.22 -15.55 26.52
C LYS A 71 -10.33 -16.49 25.70
N ARG A 72 -9.08 -16.10 25.48
CA ARG A 72 -8.05 -16.90 24.80
C ARG A 72 -7.15 -17.66 25.77
N ASN A 73 -7.48 -17.66 27.06
CA ASN A 73 -6.74 -18.30 28.15
C ASN A 73 -5.29 -17.82 28.32
N ILE A 74 -4.95 -16.60 27.89
CA ILE A 74 -3.58 -16.07 27.99
C ILE A 74 -3.36 -15.33 29.31
N ILE A 75 -4.34 -14.55 29.75
CA ILE A 75 -4.29 -13.89 31.05
C ILE A 75 -5.16 -14.63 32.07
N PRO A 76 -4.62 -15.01 33.23
CA PRO A 76 -5.43 -15.58 34.31
C PRO A 76 -6.50 -14.61 34.79
N TYR A 77 -7.68 -15.13 35.12
CA TYR A 77 -8.83 -14.33 35.54
C TYR A 77 -8.51 -13.35 36.69
N ASP A 78 -7.76 -13.82 37.69
CA ASP A 78 -7.40 -13.00 38.86
C ASP A 78 -6.52 -11.81 38.46
N LEU A 79 -5.52 -12.04 37.60
CA LEU A 79 -4.64 -10.97 37.12
C LEU A 79 -5.40 -9.99 36.23
N MET A 80 -6.25 -10.47 35.34
CA MET A 80 -7.13 -9.62 34.52
C MET A 80 -7.95 -8.68 35.41
N ARG A 81 -8.55 -9.22 36.49
CA ARG A 81 -9.36 -8.45 37.44
C ARG A 81 -8.53 -7.43 38.22
N TYR A 82 -7.33 -7.81 38.68
CA TYR A 82 -6.43 -6.89 39.39
C TYR A 82 -5.96 -5.75 38.50
N ILE A 83 -5.55 -6.03 37.26
CA ILE A 83 -5.15 -4.99 36.29
C ILE A 83 -6.33 -4.09 35.96
N SER A 84 -7.52 -4.65 35.73
CA SER A 84 -8.73 -3.86 35.44
C SER A 84 -9.07 -2.90 36.59
N SER A 85 -9.08 -3.41 37.83
CA SER A 85 -9.32 -2.60 39.03
C SER A 85 -8.26 -1.51 39.19
N TYR A 86 -6.98 -1.85 38.99
CA TYR A 86 -5.89 -0.92 39.14
C TYR A 86 -5.93 0.21 38.09
N ILE A 87 -6.28 -0.11 36.84
CA ILE A 87 -6.49 0.90 35.78
C ILE A 87 -7.63 1.86 36.18
N GLU A 88 -8.74 1.34 36.71
CA GLU A 88 -9.86 2.18 37.18
C GLU A 88 -9.43 3.13 38.31
N ASP A 89 -8.64 2.64 39.26
CA ASP A 89 -8.05 3.45 40.33
C ASP A 89 -7.13 4.54 39.76
N LEU A 90 -6.24 4.21 38.82
CA LEU A 90 -5.34 5.17 38.18
C LEU A 90 -6.12 6.28 37.43
N TYR A 91 -7.20 5.93 36.71
CA TYR A 91 -8.08 6.91 36.07
C TYR A 91 -8.84 7.78 37.09
N TYR A 92 -9.26 7.20 38.21
CA TYR A 92 -9.86 7.94 39.32
C TYR A 92 -8.88 8.97 39.90
N TYR A 93 -7.65 8.54 40.22
CA TYR A 93 -6.60 9.43 40.71
C TYR A 93 -6.17 10.46 39.65
N LYS A 94 -6.18 10.11 38.37
CA LYS A 94 -5.85 11.05 37.28
C LYS A 94 -6.84 12.21 37.27
N LYS A 95 -8.12 11.95 37.53
CA LYS A 95 -9.16 12.96 37.64
C LYS A 95 -8.99 13.82 38.90
N ILE A 96 -8.69 13.21 40.04
CA ILE A 96 -8.58 13.91 41.33
C ILE A 96 -7.32 14.78 41.41
N LEU A 97 -6.19 14.26 40.94
CA LEU A 97 -4.92 14.95 41.03
C LEU A 97 -4.91 16.27 40.26
N THR A 98 -5.85 16.54 39.35
CA THR A 98 -6.01 17.85 38.67
C THR A 98 -6.58 18.97 39.55
N VAL A 99 -7.27 18.64 40.65
CA VAL A 99 -8.07 19.57 41.46
C VAL A 99 -7.31 20.03 42.71
N LYS A 100 -6.31 20.91 42.60
CA LYS A 100 -5.65 21.63 43.74
C LYS A 100 -5.34 20.79 45.03
N VAL A 101 -5.23 19.46 44.95
CA VAL A 101 -4.84 18.61 46.08
C VAL A 101 -3.32 18.59 46.15
N LYS A 102 -2.75 18.84 47.35
CA LYS A 102 -1.32 18.68 47.57
C LYS A 102 -0.95 17.21 47.50
N ASP A 103 0.16 16.94 46.82
CA ASP A 103 0.84 15.65 46.82
C ASP A 103 1.06 15.19 48.27
N THR A 104 0.53 14.03 48.64
CA THR A 104 0.76 13.42 49.96
C THR A 104 1.29 12.02 49.75
N GLU A 105 2.20 11.60 50.62
CA GLU A 105 2.84 10.27 50.61
C GLU A 105 1.80 9.13 50.55
N ASP A 106 0.64 9.30 51.18
CA ASP A 106 -0.51 8.37 51.16
C ASP A 106 -1.13 8.16 49.76
N TYR A 107 -1.08 9.15 48.86
CA TYR A 107 -1.53 8.95 47.46
C TYR A 107 -0.46 8.24 46.64
N ARG A 108 0.82 8.44 46.97
CA ARG A 108 1.93 7.81 46.26
C ARG A 108 1.94 6.30 46.48
N GLU A 109 1.71 5.84 47.71
CA GLU A 109 1.57 4.41 48.03
C GLU A 109 0.34 3.77 47.37
N LYS A 110 -0.75 4.52 47.18
CA LYS A 110 -1.98 4.01 46.52
C LYS A 110 -1.87 3.96 44.99
N ILE A 111 -1.14 4.89 44.39
CA ILE A 111 -0.94 4.98 42.94
C ILE A 111 0.15 4.02 42.48
N ILE A 112 1.20 3.83 43.28
CA ILE A 112 2.34 2.97 42.94
C ILE A 112 2.13 1.61 43.60
N ASN A 113 1.34 0.76 42.97
CA ASN A 113 1.18 -0.64 43.40
C ASN A 113 2.23 -1.51 42.69
N GLU A 114 3.43 -1.58 43.27
CA GLU A 114 4.56 -2.36 42.74
C GLU A 114 4.22 -3.83 42.52
N ASP A 115 3.40 -4.43 43.39
CA ASP A 115 3.02 -5.85 43.29
C ASP A 115 2.22 -6.15 42.02
N ILE A 116 1.20 -5.33 41.70
CA ILE A 116 0.39 -5.51 40.49
C ILE A 116 1.23 -5.24 39.24
N VAL A 117 2.05 -4.19 39.27
CA VAL A 117 2.94 -3.82 38.17
C VAL A 117 3.95 -4.93 37.89
N TYR A 118 4.56 -5.48 38.93
CA TYR A 118 5.51 -6.58 38.83
C TYR A 118 4.83 -7.85 38.31
N ASN A 119 3.66 -8.22 38.85
CA ASN A 119 2.88 -9.36 38.37
C ASN A 119 2.52 -9.23 36.87
N ALA A 120 2.17 -8.03 36.40
CA ALA A 120 1.87 -7.79 34.99
C ALA A 120 3.12 -7.94 34.10
N CYS A 121 4.30 -7.52 34.57
CA CYS A 121 5.56 -7.67 33.84
C CYS A 121 6.00 -9.13 33.76
N VAL A 122 5.93 -9.86 34.89
CA VAL A 122 6.27 -11.30 34.92
C VAL A 122 5.30 -12.09 34.07
N TRP A 123 3.99 -11.79 34.15
CA TRP A 123 3.00 -12.41 33.28
C TRP A 123 3.29 -12.15 31.81
N LEU A 124 3.59 -10.91 31.41
CA LEU A 124 3.94 -10.59 30.02
C LEU A 124 5.13 -11.42 29.55
N ALA A 125 6.21 -11.46 30.35
CA ALA A 125 7.40 -12.21 30.01
C ALA A 125 7.14 -13.72 29.89
N VAL A 126 6.46 -14.32 30.87
CA VAL A 126 6.25 -15.78 30.92
C VAL A 126 5.19 -16.27 29.94
N SER A 127 4.12 -15.49 29.72
CA SER A 127 2.99 -15.92 28.86
C SER A 127 3.12 -15.48 27.42
N SER A 128 3.92 -14.45 27.15
CA SER A 128 3.99 -13.78 25.85
C SER A 128 5.42 -13.59 25.37
N GLY A 129 6.43 -14.04 26.11
CA GLY A 129 7.81 -14.02 25.66
C GLY A 129 8.21 -15.30 24.96
N GLU A 130 9.20 -15.21 24.08
CA GLU A 130 9.76 -16.32 23.30
C GLU A 130 10.96 -16.98 24.01
N GLU A 131 11.53 -16.31 25.03
CA GLU A 131 12.66 -16.80 25.82
C GLU A 131 12.26 -17.75 26.96
N ASP A 132 13.14 -18.68 27.34
CA ASP A 132 12.91 -19.57 28.49
C ASP A 132 13.20 -18.86 29.83
N TYR A 133 12.18 -18.20 30.36
CA TYR A 133 12.25 -17.50 31.64
C TYR A 133 12.34 -18.41 32.88
N SER A 134 12.22 -19.75 32.74
CA SER A 134 12.39 -20.68 33.87
C SER A 134 13.82 -20.65 34.42
N LEU A 135 14.80 -20.31 33.57
CA LEU A 135 16.22 -20.21 33.91
C LEU A 135 16.54 -19.02 34.85
N PHE A 136 15.66 -18.00 34.90
CA PHE A 136 15.83 -16.83 35.77
C PHE A 136 15.45 -17.08 37.23
N VAL A 137 14.58 -18.05 37.49
CA VAL A 137 13.96 -18.29 38.81
C VAL A 137 15.02 -18.52 39.91
N ASN A 138 16.15 -19.14 39.57
CA ASN A 138 17.21 -19.44 40.54
C ASN A 138 17.95 -18.20 41.08
N ASN A 139 17.94 -17.09 40.33
CA ASN A 139 18.65 -15.85 40.68
C ASN A 139 17.75 -14.79 41.32
N LEU A 140 16.45 -15.07 41.46
CA LEU A 140 15.46 -14.16 42.05
C LEU A 140 15.43 -14.26 43.59
N ASN A 141 14.89 -13.24 44.25
CA ASN A 141 14.59 -13.32 45.68
C ASN A 141 13.33 -14.18 45.95
N GLU A 142 13.07 -14.55 47.20
CA GLU A 142 11.97 -15.48 47.53
C GLU A 142 10.58 -14.94 47.16
N ASP A 143 10.34 -13.63 47.27
CA ASP A 143 9.06 -13.01 46.91
C ASP A 143 8.87 -12.97 45.38
N GLU A 144 9.94 -12.69 44.63
CA GLU A 144 9.97 -12.73 43.16
C GLU A 144 9.75 -14.15 42.62
N LYS A 145 10.37 -15.16 43.24
CA LYS A 145 10.18 -16.57 42.87
C LYS A 145 8.74 -17.02 43.00
N ILE A 146 8.02 -16.59 44.04
CA ILE A 146 6.61 -16.90 44.22
C ILE A 146 5.79 -16.41 43.03
N VAL A 147 6.08 -15.20 42.54
CA VAL A 147 5.38 -14.60 41.39
C VAL A 147 5.74 -15.33 40.08
N PHE A 148 7.01 -15.64 39.83
CA PHE A 148 7.42 -16.38 38.62
C PHE A 148 6.85 -17.79 38.57
N ASN A 149 6.97 -18.55 39.67
CA ASN A 149 6.45 -19.92 39.73
C ASN A 149 4.93 -19.98 39.58
N LYS A 150 4.21 -18.93 40.01
CA LYS A 150 2.76 -18.83 39.81
C LYS A 150 2.36 -18.84 38.34
N TYR A 151 3.12 -18.17 37.46
CA TYR A 151 2.78 -18.10 36.02
C TYR A 151 3.41 -19.23 35.21
N LEU A 152 4.58 -19.74 35.62
CA LEU A 152 5.21 -20.92 34.98
C LEU A 152 4.37 -22.19 35.18
N ASN A 153 3.84 -22.44 36.39
CA ASN A 153 3.08 -23.66 36.68
C ASN A 153 1.67 -23.71 36.06
N ASN A 154 1.12 -22.57 35.62
CA ASN A 154 -0.17 -22.53 34.92
C ASN A 154 -0.07 -23.05 33.47
N ILE A 155 1.14 -23.17 32.90
CA ILE A 155 1.36 -23.68 31.54
C ILE A 155 1.27 -25.21 31.50
N GLU A 156 1.61 -25.90 32.61
CA GLU A 156 1.56 -27.38 32.68
C GLU A 156 0.14 -27.96 32.88
N SER A 157 -0.82 -27.18 33.40
CA SER A 157 -2.19 -27.68 33.64
C SER A 157 -3.07 -27.71 32.39
N ASP A 158 -2.75 -26.93 31.36
CA ASP A 158 -3.58 -26.77 30.16
C ASP A 158 -3.35 -27.86 29.09
N PHE A 159 -2.29 -28.66 29.23
CA PHE A 159 -2.08 -29.87 28.41
C PHE A 159 -2.97 -31.06 28.81
N LYS A 160 -3.70 -31.01 29.93
CA LYS A 160 -4.54 -32.12 30.41
C LYS A 160 -6.04 -31.99 30.13
N HIS A 161 -6.52 -30.87 29.57
CA HIS A 161 -7.96 -30.62 29.42
C HIS A 161 -8.49 -30.51 27.99
N SER A 162 -7.70 -30.82 26.95
CA SER A 162 -8.19 -30.81 25.56
C SER A 162 -8.63 -32.18 24.99
N THR A 163 -8.54 -33.27 25.74
CA THR A 163 -9.04 -34.59 25.31
C THR A 163 -9.94 -35.22 26.36
N ALA A 164 -11.24 -35.02 26.19
CA ALA A 164 -12.26 -35.86 26.82
C ALA A 164 -13.31 -36.15 25.76
N TYR A 165 -13.24 -37.35 25.18
CA TYR A 165 -14.31 -38.31 24.86
C TYR A 165 -13.80 -39.27 23.77
N GLU A 166 -13.16 -40.36 24.20
CA GLU A 166 -13.60 -41.75 23.98
C GLU A 166 -12.58 -42.66 24.67
N ASP A 167 -13.09 -43.45 25.63
CA ASP A 167 -12.37 -44.54 26.27
C ASP A 167 -12.17 -45.67 25.25
N GLU A 168 -10.95 -46.19 25.10
CA GLU A 168 -10.68 -47.64 25.16
C GLU A 168 -9.16 -47.94 25.21
N GLU A 169 -8.80 -48.62 26.31
CA GLU A 169 -7.68 -49.53 26.60
C GLU A 169 -6.27 -49.32 25.98
N GLU A 170 -5.32 -49.15 26.91
CA GLU A 170 -3.87 -49.30 26.74
C GLU A 170 -3.49 -50.65 26.08
N VAL A 171 -2.71 -50.57 25.00
CA VAL A 171 -1.71 -51.59 24.65
C VAL A 171 -0.44 -50.84 24.23
N GLU A 172 0.60 -50.91 25.05
CA GLU A 172 1.97 -50.52 24.68
C GLU A 172 2.48 -51.49 23.60
N GLU A 173 2.73 -50.99 22.39
CA GLU A 173 3.67 -51.61 21.45
C GLU A 173 4.62 -50.52 20.93
N ASP A 174 5.93 -50.81 21.06
CA ASP A 174 7.03 -49.99 20.55
C ASP A 174 6.87 -49.76 19.03
N ILE A 175 6.81 -48.50 18.58
CA ILE A 175 6.82 -48.13 17.16
C ILE A 175 8.01 -47.18 16.91
N ASP A 176 8.83 -47.52 15.92
CA ASP A 176 10.00 -46.74 15.47
C ASP A 176 9.58 -45.34 14.97
N GLU A 177 10.30 -44.30 15.42
CA GLU A 177 9.99 -42.88 15.17
C GLU A 177 10.01 -42.46 13.68
N GLU A 178 10.65 -43.23 12.79
CA GLU A 178 10.72 -42.94 11.35
C GLU A 178 9.38 -43.17 10.61
N ASP A 179 8.46 -43.99 11.14
CA ASP A 179 7.17 -44.27 10.49
C ASP A 179 6.08 -43.22 10.80
N ILE A 180 6.29 -42.36 11.80
CA ILE A 180 5.31 -41.36 12.25
C ILE A 180 5.31 -40.14 11.32
N GLU A 181 6.49 -39.62 10.94
CA GLU A 181 6.61 -38.47 10.03
C GLU A 181 6.03 -38.76 8.63
N SER A 182 6.22 -39.99 8.14
CA SER A 182 5.70 -40.42 6.83
C SER A 182 4.17 -40.59 6.83
N ARG A 183 3.58 -40.98 7.97
CA ARG A 183 2.13 -41.06 8.17
C ARG A 183 1.49 -39.68 8.32
N GLU A 184 2.04 -38.81 9.16
CA GLU A 184 1.50 -37.46 9.36
C GLU A 184 1.53 -36.61 8.08
N SER A 185 2.60 -36.72 7.29
CA SER A 185 2.72 -36.02 6.01
C SER A 185 1.74 -36.54 4.96
N LYS A 186 1.50 -37.86 4.89
CA LYS A 186 0.44 -38.45 4.06
C LYS A 186 -0.96 -38.05 4.53
N GLU A 187 -1.23 -38.02 5.83
CA GLU A 187 -2.52 -37.58 6.38
C GLU A 187 -2.80 -36.09 6.11
N ARG A 188 -1.79 -35.22 6.21
CA ARG A 188 -1.89 -33.78 5.83
C ARG A 188 -2.07 -33.58 4.32
N LEU A 189 -1.48 -34.43 3.49
CA LEU A 189 -1.68 -34.41 2.04
C LEU A 189 -3.13 -34.76 1.67
N ASN A 190 -3.69 -35.80 2.31
CA ASN A 190 -5.07 -36.27 2.14
C ASN A 190 -6.11 -35.23 2.60
N PHE A 191 -5.88 -34.54 3.72
CA PHE A 191 -6.79 -33.48 4.21
C PHE A 191 -7.03 -32.33 3.21
N LEU A 192 -6.10 -32.14 2.26
CA LEU A 192 -6.10 -31.04 1.29
C LEU A 192 -6.49 -31.50 -0.14
N GLY A 193 -7.10 -32.69 -0.29
CA GLY A 193 -7.86 -33.09 -1.49
C GLY A 193 -7.07 -33.67 -2.66
N PHE A 194 -5.99 -34.42 -2.42
CA PHE A 194 -5.21 -35.12 -3.46
C PHE A 194 -5.19 -36.63 -3.18
N ASP A 195 -6.29 -37.31 -3.50
CA ASP A 195 -6.47 -38.72 -3.11
C ASP A 195 -5.82 -39.74 -4.09
N ASP A 196 -5.38 -39.34 -5.31
CA ASP A 196 -5.09 -40.31 -6.39
C ASP A 196 -3.87 -39.99 -7.30
N ILE A 197 -2.74 -39.51 -6.76
CA ILE A 197 -1.50 -39.43 -7.59
C ILE A 197 -0.66 -40.69 -7.37
N ASP A 198 -0.68 -41.57 -8.38
CA ASP A 198 -0.03 -42.87 -8.39
C ASP A 198 1.51 -42.75 -8.29
N ASP A 199 2.04 -43.04 -7.10
CA ASP A 199 3.47 -43.06 -6.77
C ASP A 199 4.18 -44.29 -7.40
N ASN A 200 3.42 -45.27 -7.92
CA ASN A 200 3.93 -46.57 -8.39
C ASN A 200 4.44 -46.59 -9.85
N SER A 201 4.59 -45.46 -10.53
CA SER A 201 4.97 -45.49 -11.96
C SER A 201 6.46 -45.76 -12.25
N LEU A 202 7.29 -46.08 -11.24
CA LEU A 202 8.75 -46.17 -11.41
C LEU A 202 9.39 -47.32 -10.61
N GLU A 203 8.99 -48.56 -10.89
CA GLU A 203 9.84 -49.74 -10.67
C GLU A 203 10.79 -49.90 -11.86
N ASN A 204 12.02 -49.40 -11.72
CA ASN A 204 13.14 -49.87 -12.52
C ASN A 204 14.29 -50.19 -11.56
N GLU A 205 14.62 -51.49 -11.49
CA GLU A 205 15.80 -52.03 -10.82
C GLU A 205 17.07 -51.49 -11.50
N PHE A 206 17.79 -50.61 -10.80
CA PHE A 206 19.21 -50.38 -11.06
C PHE A 206 19.93 -50.45 -9.71
N GLU A 207 20.69 -51.52 -9.52
CA GLU A 207 21.73 -51.61 -8.50
C GLU A 207 22.84 -50.63 -8.89
N ASP A 208 23.06 -49.56 -8.12
CA ASP A 208 24.31 -48.81 -8.15
C ASP A 208 24.57 -48.17 -6.77
N GLU A 209 25.86 -48.04 -6.44
CA GLU A 209 26.50 -47.64 -5.17
C GLU A 209 25.84 -46.46 -4.42
N ASP A 210 26.06 -46.36 -3.10
CA ASP A 210 25.53 -45.37 -2.13
C ASP A 210 25.64 -43.88 -2.60
N ILE A 211 24.83 -43.47 -3.59
CA ILE A 211 24.69 -42.08 -4.06
C ILE A 211 23.62 -41.40 -3.20
N THR A 212 23.91 -40.23 -2.64
CA THR A 212 22.97 -39.53 -1.75
C THR A 212 21.99 -38.63 -2.51
N SER A 213 20.86 -38.30 -1.88
CA SER A 213 19.85 -37.37 -2.40
C SER A 213 20.42 -36.03 -2.90
N GLU A 214 21.44 -35.51 -2.23
CA GLU A 214 22.16 -34.27 -2.57
C GLU A 214 22.98 -34.41 -3.86
N GLU A 215 23.59 -35.57 -4.09
CA GLU A 215 24.36 -35.84 -5.30
C GLU A 215 23.45 -35.97 -6.52
N TYR A 216 22.28 -36.59 -6.34
CA TYR A 216 21.23 -36.61 -7.36
C TYR A 216 20.67 -35.21 -7.65
N LEU A 217 20.38 -34.42 -6.61
CA LEU A 217 19.94 -33.03 -6.75
C LEU A 217 20.97 -32.21 -7.56
N LEU A 218 22.24 -32.25 -7.14
CA LEU A 218 23.32 -31.53 -7.80
C LEU A 218 23.47 -31.95 -9.26
N THR A 219 23.42 -33.26 -9.54
CA THR A 219 23.50 -33.78 -10.92
C THR A 219 22.33 -33.29 -11.77
N GLY A 220 21.12 -33.28 -11.20
CA GLY A 220 19.94 -32.71 -11.84
C GLY A 220 20.12 -31.22 -12.17
N GLU A 221 20.65 -30.42 -11.24
CA GLU A 221 20.94 -29.00 -11.45
C GLU A 221 21.99 -28.77 -12.54
N LEU A 222 23.03 -29.60 -12.62
CA LEU A 222 24.05 -29.52 -13.67
C LEU A 222 23.44 -29.71 -15.06
N TYR A 223 22.56 -30.71 -15.23
CA TYR A 223 21.83 -30.94 -16.48
C TYR A 223 20.78 -29.84 -16.76
N TYR A 224 20.13 -29.31 -15.73
CA TYR A 224 19.17 -28.21 -15.86
C TYR A 224 19.84 -26.92 -16.34
N LEU A 225 20.98 -26.56 -15.75
CA LEU A 225 21.73 -25.35 -16.06
C LEU A 225 22.68 -25.51 -17.25
N GLY A 226 23.00 -26.74 -17.66
CA GLY A 226 24.02 -27.03 -18.68
C GLY A 226 25.43 -26.68 -18.22
N LYS A 227 25.73 -26.84 -16.92
CA LYS A 227 27.06 -26.55 -16.35
C LYS A 227 27.93 -27.80 -16.46
N ASN A 228 28.98 -27.75 -17.28
CA ASN A 228 29.92 -28.86 -17.54
C ASN A 228 29.32 -30.11 -18.22
N VAL A 229 28.02 -30.10 -18.50
CA VAL A 229 27.29 -31.10 -19.28
C VAL A 229 26.36 -30.39 -20.27
N ASP A 230 25.99 -31.05 -21.36
CA ASP A 230 24.96 -30.51 -22.26
C ASP A 230 23.63 -30.42 -21.50
N LYS A 231 22.96 -29.27 -21.66
CA LYS A 231 21.68 -29.02 -21.03
C LYS A 231 20.64 -30.05 -21.50
N ASP A 232 20.08 -30.80 -20.56
CA ASP A 232 19.14 -31.89 -20.84
C ASP A 232 18.06 -31.94 -19.77
N TYR A 233 16.87 -31.45 -20.11
CA TYR A 233 15.75 -31.40 -19.17
C TYR A 233 15.17 -32.77 -18.85
N TYR A 234 15.29 -33.77 -19.74
CA TYR A 234 14.79 -35.11 -19.43
C TYR A 234 15.67 -35.78 -18.40
N LYS A 235 17.00 -35.69 -18.56
CA LYS A 235 17.95 -36.18 -17.55
C LYS A 235 17.85 -35.42 -16.24
N ALA A 236 17.76 -34.08 -16.29
CA ALA A 236 17.59 -33.27 -15.09
C ALA A 236 16.37 -33.73 -14.28
N LYS A 237 15.24 -33.95 -14.97
CA LYS A 237 14.00 -34.45 -14.34
C LYS A 237 14.20 -35.82 -13.71
N GLU A 238 14.84 -36.76 -14.40
CA GLU A 238 15.10 -38.11 -13.87
C GLU A 238 15.93 -38.06 -12.58
N TYR A 239 16.95 -37.22 -12.52
CA TYR A 239 17.77 -37.04 -11.32
C TYR A 239 17.00 -36.35 -10.18
N PHE A 240 16.14 -35.37 -10.49
CA PHE A 240 15.25 -34.79 -9.48
C PHE A 240 14.21 -35.80 -8.98
N GLU A 241 13.70 -36.70 -9.83
CA GLU A 241 12.82 -37.80 -9.41
C GLU A 241 13.53 -38.76 -8.45
N LYS A 242 14.82 -39.08 -8.69
CA LYS A 242 15.64 -39.89 -7.77
C LYS A 242 15.83 -39.20 -6.42
N ALA A 243 16.27 -37.94 -6.42
CA ALA A 243 16.45 -37.18 -5.18
C ALA A 243 15.14 -36.96 -4.40
N ALA A 244 14.03 -36.72 -5.10
CA ALA A 244 12.72 -36.54 -4.46
C ALA A 244 12.14 -37.82 -3.85
N LYS A 245 12.50 -39.00 -4.39
CA LYS A 245 12.16 -40.31 -3.79
C LYS A 245 12.82 -40.49 -2.43
N GLU A 246 14.02 -39.98 -2.26
CA GLU A 246 14.73 -39.94 -0.97
C GLU A 246 14.25 -38.80 -0.05
N GLY A 247 13.24 -38.04 -0.48
CA GLY A 247 12.60 -37.01 0.34
C GLY A 247 13.29 -35.65 0.30
N ASN A 248 14.21 -35.39 -0.63
CA ASN A 248 14.86 -34.09 -0.76
C ASN A 248 13.88 -33.00 -1.22
N GLU A 249 13.62 -31.99 -0.38
CA GLU A 249 12.63 -30.93 -0.59
C GLU A 249 12.98 -29.98 -1.74
N HIS A 250 14.27 -29.80 -2.03
CA HIS A 250 14.72 -29.00 -3.17
C HIS A 250 14.43 -29.72 -4.48
N ALA A 251 14.67 -31.03 -4.54
CA ALA A 251 14.33 -31.85 -5.70
C ALA A 251 12.81 -31.90 -5.92
N GLU A 252 12.02 -32.06 -4.86
CA GLU A 252 10.56 -31.97 -4.90
C GLU A 252 10.11 -30.61 -5.46
N SER A 253 10.75 -29.51 -5.04
CA SER A 253 10.46 -28.17 -5.58
C SER A 253 10.79 -28.04 -7.06
N TYR A 254 11.93 -28.59 -7.50
CA TYR A 254 12.29 -28.62 -8.92
C TYR A 254 11.31 -29.46 -9.75
N LEU A 255 10.80 -30.58 -9.21
CA LEU A 255 9.75 -31.35 -9.89
C LEU A 255 8.47 -30.53 -10.04
N GLY A 256 8.08 -29.79 -9.00
CA GLY A 256 6.98 -28.83 -9.07
C GLY A 256 7.15 -27.87 -10.26
N LEU A 257 8.32 -27.25 -10.38
CA LEU A 257 8.67 -26.34 -11.48
C LEU A 257 8.66 -27.03 -12.84
N PHE A 258 9.22 -28.24 -12.93
CA PHE A 258 9.31 -28.99 -14.18
C PHE A 258 7.92 -29.36 -14.69
N TYR A 259 7.02 -29.79 -13.82
CA TYR A 259 5.63 -30.07 -14.19
C TYR A 259 4.85 -28.79 -14.50
N GLU A 260 5.10 -27.67 -13.80
CA GLU A 260 4.45 -26.38 -14.08
C GLU A 260 4.84 -25.83 -15.46
N LYS A 261 6.13 -25.91 -15.82
CA LYS A 261 6.64 -25.37 -17.09
C LYS A 261 6.65 -26.39 -18.24
N GLY A 262 6.47 -27.68 -17.96
CA GLY A 262 6.62 -28.76 -18.94
C GLY A 262 8.07 -29.01 -19.34
N TYR A 263 9.02 -28.88 -18.41
CA TYR A 263 10.42 -29.23 -18.67
C TYR A 263 10.63 -30.74 -18.57
N GLY A 264 11.30 -31.32 -19.57
CA GLY A 264 11.58 -32.77 -19.60
C GLY A 264 10.31 -33.64 -19.71
N GLY A 265 9.23 -33.12 -20.31
CA GLY A 265 7.95 -33.80 -20.45
C GLY A 265 6.81 -32.85 -20.83
N GLU A 266 5.57 -33.27 -20.55
CA GLU A 266 4.39 -32.41 -20.72
C GLU A 266 4.09 -31.62 -19.44
N LYS A 267 3.53 -30.42 -19.63
CA LYS A 267 3.03 -29.59 -18.54
C LYS A 267 1.87 -30.30 -17.82
N ASN A 268 1.93 -30.37 -16.49
CA ASN A 268 0.89 -30.96 -15.66
C ASN A 268 0.77 -30.21 -14.32
N ILE A 269 -0.29 -29.42 -14.16
CA ILE A 269 -0.47 -28.55 -12.99
C ILE A 269 -0.83 -29.32 -11.72
N GLU A 270 -1.59 -30.41 -11.83
CA GLU A 270 -1.92 -31.24 -10.67
C GLU A 270 -0.66 -31.86 -10.05
N LYS A 271 0.24 -32.39 -10.89
CA LYS A 271 1.55 -32.87 -10.44
C LYS A 271 2.43 -31.76 -9.91
N ALA A 272 2.40 -30.57 -10.53
CA ALA A 272 3.14 -29.42 -10.03
C ALA A 272 2.70 -29.03 -8.61
N LEU A 273 1.39 -28.92 -8.38
CA LEU A 273 0.81 -28.61 -7.06
C LEU A 273 1.17 -29.68 -6.03
N TYR A 274 1.12 -30.96 -6.40
CA TYR A 274 1.50 -32.07 -5.53
C TYR A 274 2.94 -31.92 -5.05
N TRP A 275 3.89 -31.75 -5.98
CA TRP A 275 5.31 -31.65 -5.65
C TRP A 275 5.65 -30.37 -4.90
N TYR A 276 5.09 -29.23 -5.32
CA TYR A 276 5.25 -27.97 -4.58
C TYR A 276 4.69 -28.07 -3.17
N LYS A 277 3.51 -28.66 -2.97
CA LYS A 277 2.91 -28.83 -1.64
C LYS A 277 3.76 -29.75 -0.75
N LYS A 278 4.26 -30.85 -1.29
CA LYS A 278 5.14 -31.77 -0.57
C LYS A 278 6.40 -31.06 -0.07
N ALA A 279 7.05 -30.29 -0.93
CA ALA A 279 8.22 -29.50 -0.56
C ALA A 279 7.89 -28.33 0.39
N ALA A 280 6.78 -27.63 0.17
CA ALA A 280 6.35 -26.50 1.01
C ALA A 280 6.05 -26.92 2.45
N LEU A 281 5.48 -28.11 2.65
CA LEU A 281 5.24 -28.69 3.98
C LEU A 281 6.54 -29.00 4.74
N LYS A 282 7.65 -29.19 4.02
CA LYS A 282 9.00 -29.33 4.59
C LYS A 282 9.74 -28.00 4.77
N GLY A 283 9.04 -26.87 4.58
CA GLY A 283 9.61 -25.53 4.73
C GLY A 283 10.32 -25.00 3.49
N ASN A 284 10.17 -25.63 2.32
CA ASN A 284 10.78 -25.08 1.11
C ASN A 284 10.10 -23.77 0.68
N ILE A 285 10.84 -22.67 0.85
CA ILE A 285 10.40 -21.28 0.62
C ILE A 285 9.95 -21.05 -0.83
N PHE A 286 10.68 -21.60 -1.81
CA PHE A 286 10.35 -21.43 -3.23
C PHE A 286 9.00 -22.07 -3.56
N SER A 287 8.76 -23.26 -3.02
CA SER A 287 7.50 -23.97 -3.19
C SER A 287 6.34 -23.29 -2.45
N GLN A 288 6.55 -22.79 -1.24
CA GLN A 288 5.55 -21.96 -0.53
C GLN A 288 5.19 -20.73 -1.37
N TYR A 289 6.17 -19.96 -1.85
CA TYR A 289 5.91 -18.81 -2.72
C TYR A 289 5.17 -19.20 -4.02
N SER A 290 5.58 -20.30 -4.66
CA SER A 290 4.98 -20.78 -5.91
C SER A 290 3.51 -21.18 -5.73
N LEU A 291 3.17 -21.87 -4.63
CA LEU A 291 1.78 -22.17 -4.28
C LEU A 291 0.99 -20.89 -4.02
N GLY A 292 1.59 -19.95 -3.29
CA GLY A 292 1.00 -18.63 -3.04
C GLY A 292 0.62 -17.92 -4.34
N PHE A 293 1.50 -17.95 -5.32
CA PHE A 293 1.32 -17.37 -6.65
C PHE A 293 0.26 -18.09 -7.50
N ILE A 294 0.31 -19.42 -7.56
CA ILE A 294 -0.65 -20.20 -8.36
C ILE A 294 -2.08 -19.97 -7.88
N TYR A 295 -2.32 -20.02 -6.56
CA TYR A 295 -3.65 -19.74 -5.98
C TYR A 295 -4.07 -18.27 -6.07
N TYR A 296 -3.13 -17.34 -6.11
CA TYR A 296 -3.40 -15.91 -6.30
C TYR A 296 -3.90 -15.60 -7.72
N GLU A 297 -3.15 -16.06 -8.72
CA GLU A 297 -3.46 -15.81 -10.14
C GLU A 297 -4.73 -16.54 -10.57
N GLY A 298 -4.94 -17.77 -10.09
CA GLY A 298 -6.13 -18.56 -10.40
C GLY A 298 -6.34 -18.85 -11.89
N LYS A 299 -5.26 -18.82 -12.69
CA LYS A 299 -5.30 -19.08 -14.15
C LYS A 299 -5.43 -20.56 -14.46
N GLU A 300 -4.77 -21.39 -13.65
CA GLU A 300 -4.61 -22.83 -13.88
C GLU A 300 -5.32 -23.67 -12.82
N VAL A 301 -5.72 -23.02 -11.73
CA VAL A 301 -6.51 -23.56 -10.61
C VAL A 301 -7.58 -22.54 -10.24
N GLU A 302 -8.60 -22.94 -9.48
CA GLU A 302 -9.56 -21.98 -8.93
C GLU A 302 -8.83 -20.98 -8.00
N LYS A 303 -9.03 -19.68 -8.24
CA LYS A 303 -8.45 -18.62 -7.40
C LYS A 303 -8.87 -18.84 -5.95
N ASN A 304 -7.90 -18.90 -5.04
CA ASN A 304 -8.18 -19.05 -3.61
C ASN A 304 -7.28 -18.11 -2.79
N SER A 305 -7.85 -16.97 -2.42
CA SER A 305 -7.11 -15.95 -1.66
C SER A 305 -6.69 -16.42 -0.26
N GLN A 306 -7.41 -17.36 0.38
CA GLN A 306 -7.01 -17.89 1.69
C GLN A 306 -5.76 -18.77 1.59
N TYR A 307 -5.69 -19.65 0.58
CA TYR A 307 -4.49 -20.45 0.34
C TYR A 307 -3.31 -19.61 -0.14
N SER A 308 -3.56 -18.62 -1.01
CA SER A 308 -2.54 -17.68 -1.40
C SER A 308 -1.95 -16.93 -0.21
N PHE A 309 -2.81 -16.38 0.65
CA PHE A 309 -2.40 -15.68 1.85
C PHE A 309 -1.61 -16.58 2.81
N LYS A 310 -2.06 -17.81 3.03
CA LYS A 310 -1.35 -18.78 3.88
C LYS A 310 0.07 -19.01 3.36
N TRP A 311 0.21 -19.43 2.11
CA TRP A 311 1.52 -19.84 1.57
C TRP A 311 2.47 -18.66 1.39
N TYR A 312 1.98 -17.48 1.01
CA TYR A 312 2.82 -16.28 1.02
C TYR A 312 3.21 -15.87 2.43
N SER A 313 2.36 -16.08 3.45
CA SER A 313 2.72 -15.81 4.85
C SER A 313 3.88 -16.70 5.31
N GLU A 314 3.83 -17.99 5.05
CA GLU A 314 4.91 -18.93 5.42
C GLU A 314 6.25 -18.57 4.73
N ALA A 315 6.22 -18.25 3.44
CA ALA A 315 7.41 -17.80 2.72
C ALA A 315 7.93 -16.44 3.20
N ALA A 316 7.03 -15.51 3.54
CA ALA A 316 7.38 -14.17 4.01
C ALA A 316 8.00 -14.20 5.43
N GLU A 317 7.46 -15.02 6.32
CA GLU A 317 8.00 -15.28 7.67
C GLU A 317 9.41 -15.88 7.60
N SER A 318 9.72 -16.63 6.54
CA SER A 318 11.05 -17.17 6.26
C SER A 318 12.02 -16.16 5.63
N GLY A 319 11.65 -14.87 5.55
CA GLY A 319 12.51 -13.81 5.01
C GLY A 319 12.50 -13.67 3.48
N PHE A 320 11.59 -14.33 2.77
CA PHE A 320 11.59 -14.28 1.30
C PHE A 320 11.00 -12.96 0.80
N ALA A 321 11.87 -12.06 0.37
CA ALA A 321 11.50 -10.69 0.00
C ALA A 321 10.36 -10.58 -1.04
N PRO A 322 10.29 -11.42 -2.11
CA PRO A 322 9.15 -11.42 -3.02
C PRO A 322 7.82 -11.86 -2.38
N ALA A 323 7.85 -12.80 -1.42
CA ALA A 323 6.66 -13.18 -0.66
C ALA A 323 6.23 -12.08 0.31
N GLN A 324 7.18 -11.41 0.97
CA GLN A 324 6.89 -10.25 1.82
C GLN A 324 6.23 -9.13 1.01
N TYR A 325 6.72 -8.85 -0.20
CA TYR A 325 6.08 -7.91 -1.13
C TYR A 325 4.66 -8.35 -1.51
N ALA A 326 4.46 -9.62 -1.89
CA ALA A 326 3.14 -10.14 -2.24
C ALA A 326 2.17 -10.07 -1.05
N LEU A 327 2.64 -10.41 0.15
CA LEU A 327 1.86 -10.35 1.38
C LEU A 327 1.48 -8.90 1.73
N SER A 328 2.36 -7.92 1.46
CA SER A 328 2.04 -6.51 1.62
C SER A 328 0.81 -6.10 0.78
N TYR A 329 0.76 -6.59 -0.46
CA TYR A 329 -0.34 -6.34 -1.39
C TYR A 329 -1.64 -7.01 -0.90
N LEU A 330 -1.57 -8.26 -0.45
CA LEU A 330 -2.75 -8.96 0.09
C LEU A 330 -3.35 -8.23 1.29
N TYR A 331 -2.53 -7.77 2.24
CA TYR A 331 -3.00 -6.97 3.38
C TYR A 331 -3.57 -5.61 2.94
N LYS A 332 -2.98 -4.95 1.95
CA LYS A 332 -3.49 -3.66 1.44
C LYS A 332 -4.90 -3.80 0.85
N ASN A 333 -5.20 -4.93 0.24
CA ASN A 333 -6.48 -5.19 -0.42
C ASN A 333 -7.47 -6.01 0.43
N GLY A 334 -7.02 -6.65 1.51
CA GLY A 334 -7.82 -7.58 2.28
C GLY A 334 -8.10 -8.88 1.53
N GLU A 335 -7.15 -9.35 0.72
CA GLU A 335 -7.28 -10.59 -0.04
C GLU A 335 -6.82 -11.77 0.83
N GLY A 336 -7.76 -12.64 1.20
CA GLY A 336 -7.48 -13.79 2.07
C GLY A 336 -7.29 -13.44 3.55
N CYS A 337 -7.41 -12.16 3.90
CA CYS A 337 -7.22 -11.63 5.25
C CYS A 337 -8.05 -10.34 5.46
N GLU A 338 -8.08 -9.82 6.69
CA GLU A 338 -8.63 -8.49 6.94
C GLU A 338 -7.68 -7.40 6.41
N LYS A 339 -8.24 -6.44 5.68
CA LYS A 339 -7.47 -5.32 5.12
C LYS A 339 -6.76 -4.53 6.23
N SER A 340 -5.46 -4.32 6.07
CA SER A 340 -4.64 -3.57 7.03
C SER A 340 -3.49 -2.84 6.33
N ASN A 341 -3.57 -1.51 6.28
CA ASN A 341 -2.45 -0.70 5.77
C ASN A 341 -1.21 -0.86 6.65
N PHE A 342 -1.36 -0.94 7.97
CA PHE A 342 -0.23 -1.13 8.88
C PHE A 342 0.56 -2.40 8.56
N LYS A 343 -0.12 -3.55 8.44
CA LYS A 343 0.54 -4.82 8.10
C LYS A 343 1.08 -4.82 6.67
N ALA A 344 0.39 -4.14 5.74
CA ALA A 344 0.89 -3.98 4.38
C ALA A 344 2.25 -3.28 4.38
N TYR A 345 2.36 -2.12 5.03
CA TYR A 345 3.61 -1.38 5.09
C TYR A 345 4.69 -2.11 5.89
N TYR A 346 4.34 -2.81 6.97
CA TYR A 346 5.29 -3.66 7.69
C TYR A 346 5.97 -4.68 6.76
N TRP A 347 5.19 -5.49 6.04
CA TRP A 347 5.76 -6.49 5.13
C TRP A 347 6.48 -5.87 3.92
N LEU A 348 6.06 -4.69 3.49
CA LEU A 348 6.74 -3.95 2.43
C LEU A 348 8.12 -3.45 2.91
N GLU A 349 8.24 -2.98 4.16
CA GLU A 349 9.51 -2.61 4.78
C GLU A 349 10.44 -3.82 4.93
N GLU A 350 9.93 -4.95 5.43
CA GLU A 350 10.70 -6.20 5.52
C GLU A 350 11.22 -6.63 4.13
N SER A 351 10.37 -6.53 3.10
CA SER A 351 10.76 -6.81 1.72
C SER A 351 11.90 -5.90 1.23
N ALA A 352 11.84 -4.60 1.57
CA ALA A 352 12.90 -3.64 1.24
C ALA A 352 14.18 -3.86 2.06
N ASP A 353 14.07 -4.30 3.31
CA ASP A 353 15.23 -4.61 4.14
C ASP A 353 15.92 -5.91 3.72
N ASN A 354 15.19 -6.80 3.06
CA ASN A 354 15.72 -7.94 2.29
C ASN A 354 16.07 -7.58 0.82
N ASP A 355 16.32 -6.30 0.54
CA ASP A 355 16.81 -5.76 -0.75
C ASP A 355 15.92 -6.05 -1.98
N PHE A 356 14.61 -6.19 -1.80
CA PHE A 356 13.68 -6.26 -2.93
C PHE A 356 13.47 -4.88 -3.56
N GLU A 357 13.99 -4.72 -4.78
CA GLU A 357 14.15 -3.41 -5.44
C GLU A 357 12.80 -2.71 -5.69
N ASP A 358 11.75 -3.48 -6.02
CA ASP A 358 10.40 -2.94 -6.29
C ASP A 358 9.78 -2.26 -5.06
N SER A 359 10.23 -2.61 -3.85
CA SER A 359 9.71 -2.04 -2.60
C SER A 359 10.22 -0.62 -2.35
N PHE A 360 11.41 -0.27 -2.85
CA PHE A 360 12.09 0.99 -2.51
C PHE A 360 11.33 2.23 -2.95
N TYR A 361 10.93 2.29 -4.23
CA TYR A 361 10.21 3.44 -4.76
C TYR A 361 8.86 3.62 -4.07
N ILE A 362 8.14 2.51 -3.84
CA ILE A 362 6.81 2.54 -3.22
C ILE A 362 6.90 3.07 -1.79
N LEU A 363 7.82 2.55 -0.97
CA LEU A 363 8.02 3.04 0.39
C LEU A 363 8.49 4.50 0.39
N GLY A 364 9.44 4.84 -0.48
CA GLY A 364 9.94 6.20 -0.64
C GLY A 364 8.80 7.19 -0.90
N GLN A 365 7.94 6.89 -1.88
CA GLN A 365 6.81 7.72 -2.24
C GLN A 365 5.76 7.78 -1.13
N SER A 366 5.43 6.65 -0.50
CA SER A 366 4.42 6.60 0.56
C SER A 366 4.81 7.41 1.78
N TYR A 367 6.07 7.33 2.21
CA TYR A 367 6.59 8.13 3.32
C TYR A 367 6.75 9.61 2.97
N LEU A 368 7.03 9.92 1.70
CA LEU A 368 7.08 11.29 1.19
C LEU A 368 5.70 11.96 1.18
N GLU A 369 4.65 11.22 0.78
CA GLU A 369 3.29 11.76 0.67
C GLU A 369 2.52 11.76 2.00
N GLY A 370 2.75 10.77 2.86
CA GLY A 370 2.08 10.67 4.16
C GLY A 370 0.56 10.44 4.10
N LYS A 371 0.03 9.91 2.99
CA LYS A 371 -1.42 9.70 2.80
C LYS A 371 -1.95 8.42 3.44
N GLU A 372 -1.23 7.31 3.26
CA GLU A 372 -1.63 5.97 3.74
C GLU A 372 -0.89 5.54 5.02
N ILE A 373 0.28 6.14 5.26
CA ILE A 373 1.16 5.93 6.41
C ILE A 373 1.61 7.31 6.93
N GLU A 374 2.09 7.38 8.17
CA GLU A 374 2.62 8.63 8.73
C GLU A 374 3.78 9.16 7.87
N LEU A 375 3.75 10.46 7.61
CA LEU A 375 4.78 11.18 6.85
C LEU A 375 6.15 11.04 7.54
N ASP A 376 7.16 10.55 6.82
CA ASP A 376 8.53 10.42 7.33
C ASP A 376 9.56 10.68 6.23
N TYR A 377 10.07 11.91 6.16
CA TYR A 377 11.08 12.27 5.17
C TYR A 377 12.43 11.54 5.38
N ASN A 378 12.75 11.05 6.58
CA ASN A 378 13.99 10.30 6.77
C ASN A 378 13.87 8.92 6.09
N LYS A 379 12.78 8.20 6.38
CA LYS A 379 12.50 6.92 5.71
C LYS A 379 12.33 7.08 4.20
N ALA A 380 11.63 8.13 3.75
CA ALA A 380 11.50 8.41 2.32
C ALA A 380 12.88 8.57 1.66
N PHE A 381 13.76 9.38 2.27
CA PHE A 381 15.12 9.59 1.78
C PHE A 381 15.93 8.29 1.77
N HIS A 382 15.82 7.47 2.81
CA HIS A 382 16.50 6.19 2.93
C HIS A 382 16.10 5.22 1.81
N TYR A 383 14.80 5.00 1.60
CA TYR A 383 14.34 4.06 0.57
C TYR A 383 14.59 4.58 -0.85
N PHE A 384 14.39 5.87 -1.12
CA PHE A 384 14.80 6.43 -2.41
C PHE A 384 16.32 6.34 -2.63
N SER A 385 17.13 6.47 -1.58
CA SER A 385 18.59 6.26 -1.67
C SER A 385 18.94 4.81 -2.01
N LYS A 386 18.26 3.82 -1.40
CA LYS A 386 18.40 2.41 -1.78
C LYS A 386 18.03 2.20 -3.25
N GLY A 387 16.87 2.68 -3.71
CA GLY A 387 16.44 2.56 -5.11
C GLY A 387 17.36 3.27 -6.11
N ALA A 388 17.81 4.49 -5.78
CA ALA A 388 18.74 5.24 -6.60
C ALA A 388 20.09 4.51 -6.75
N SER A 389 20.56 3.82 -5.72
CA SER A 389 21.79 3.01 -5.81
C SER A 389 21.68 1.84 -6.81
N LYS A 390 20.44 1.38 -7.06
CA LYS A 390 20.08 0.37 -8.07
C LYS A 390 19.75 0.98 -9.44
N LYS A 391 19.90 2.30 -9.59
CA LYS A 391 19.55 3.07 -10.79
C LYS A 391 18.06 3.00 -11.13
N ASP A 392 17.20 2.77 -10.13
CA ASP A 392 15.76 2.91 -10.34
C ASP A 392 15.43 4.37 -10.65
N LYS A 393 14.87 4.58 -11.84
CA LYS A 393 14.62 5.92 -12.38
C LYS A 393 13.61 6.71 -11.54
N ASN A 394 12.62 6.05 -10.94
CA ASN A 394 11.61 6.72 -10.15
C ASN A 394 12.17 7.14 -8.78
N SER A 395 13.02 6.30 -8.18
CA SER A 395 13.73 6.63 -6.94
C SER A 395 14.76 7.74 -7.13
N LEU A 396 15.45 7.77 -8.28
CA LEU A 396 16.32 8.90 -8.66
C LEU A 396 15.52 10.20 -8.76
N GLU A 397 14.34 10.17 -9.38
CA GLU A 397 13.43 11.32 -9.41
C GLU A 397 12.99 11.74 -7.99
N GLY A 398 12.58 10.78 -7.16
CA GLY A 398 12.19 11.01 -5.77
C GLY A 398 13.29 11.68 -4.95
N LEU A 399 14.53 11.21 -5.04
CA LEU A 399 15.68 11.89 -4.42
C LEU A 399 15.88 13.30 -4.96
N GLY A 400 15.75 13.47 -6.29
CA GLY A 400 15.80 14.78 -6.92
C GLY A 400 14.81 15.75 -6.29
N ASP A 401 13.56 15.32 -6.11
CA ASP A 401 12.50 16.11 -5.46
C ASP A 401 12.84 16.44 -4.01
N MET A 402 13.36 15.48 -3.24
CA MET A 402 13.76 15.71 -1.86
C MET A 402 14.89 16.75 -1.73
N TYR A 403 15.87 16.72 -2.63
CA TYR A 403 16.91 17.75 -2.69
C TYR A 403 16.38 19.09 -3.19
N TYR A 404 15.45 19.09 -4.14
CA TYR A 404 14.89 20.31 -4.71
C TYR A 404 14.06 21.09 -3.68
N PHE A 405 13.27 20.39 -2.86
CA PHE A 405 12.41 20.99 -1.84
C PHE A 405 13.05 21.07 -0.45
N GLY A 406 14.24 20.47 -0.25
CA GLY A 406 14.90 20.42 1.05
C GLY A 406 14.12 19.57 2.07
N LEU A 407 13.61 18.42 1.63
CA LEU A 407 12.88 17.46 2.48
C LEU A 407 13.90 16.50 3.10
N TYR A 408 13.96 16.45 4.44
CA TYR A 408 15.00 15.80 5.25
C TYR A 408 16.42 16.36 5.10
N THR A 409 16.85 16.69 3.89
CA THR A 409 18.14 17.32 3.58
C THR A 409 17.98 18.83 3.38
N LYS A 410 19.08 19.58 3.35
CA LYS A 410 19.03 20.98 2.93
C LYS A 410 18.75 21.06 1.44
N GLU A 411 18.01 22.09 1.04
CA GLU A 411 17.78 22.40 -0.37
C GLU A 411 19.11 22.47 -1.13
N ASP A 412 19.21 21.67 -2.19
CA ASP A 412 20.34 21.64 -3.12
C ASP A 412 19.84 21.37 -4.55
N LYS A 413 19.45 22.45 -5.24
CA LYS A 413 18.95 22.38 -6.61
C LYS A 413 19.95 21.81 -7.60
N LYS A 414 21.25 22.00 -7.37
CA LYS A 414 22.28 21.46 -8.26
C LYS A 414 22.27 19.94 -8.16
N LYS A 415 22.27 19.41 -6.94
CA LYS A 415 22.21 17.97 -6.69
C LYS A 415 20.89 17.36 -7.14
N ALA A 416 19.77 18.07 -6.95
CA ALA A 416 18.48 17.66 -7.49
C ALA A 416 18.53 17.46 -9.01
N PHE A 417 19.11 18.42 -9.73
CA PHE A 417 19.24 18.35 -11.18
C PHE A 417 20.23 17.27 -11.64
N GLU A 418 21.26 16.97 -10.86
CA GLU A 418 22.13 15.80 -11.12
C GLU A 418 21.30 14.50 -11.09
N TYR A 419 20.51 14.28 -10.03
CA TYR A 419 19.63 13.09 -9.94
C TYR A 419 18.56 13.03 -11.04
N TYR A 420 17.95 14.16 -11.41
CA TYR A 420 17.00 14.18 -12.53
C TYR A 420 17.68 13.79 -13.85
N ASN A 421 18.89 14.28 -14.11
CA ASN A 421 19.63 13.89 -15.33
C ASN A 421 20.05 12.43 -15.31
N GLU A 422 20.42 11.87 -14.15
CA GLU A 422 20.66 10.43 -13.99
C GLU A 422 19.40 9.61 -14.27
N SER A 423 18.25 10.02 -13.71
CA SER A 423 16.95 9.37 -13.95
C SER A 423 16.57 9.41 -15.44
N ILE A 424 16.82 10.51 -16.13
CA ILE A 424 16.63 10.63 -17.59
C ILE A 424 17.51 9.62 -18.34
N ALA A 425 18.78 9.46 -17.93
CA ALA A 425 19.70 8.51 -18.55
C ALA A 425 19.24 7.05 -18.41
N GLU A 426 18.50 6.74 -17.33
CA GLU A 426 17.85 5.44 -17.09
C GLU A 426 16.43 5.34 -17.72
N GLY A 427 16.04 6.33 -18.54
CA GLY A 427 14.83 6.28 -19.37
C GLY A 427 13.62 7.03 -18.82
N ASN A 428 13.76 7.90 -17.81
CA ASN A 428 12.68 8.78 -17.35
C ASN A 428 12.56 10.04 -18.20
N ILE A 429 12.10 9.88 -19.44
CA ILE A 429 12.05 10.94 -20.46
C ILE A 429 11.12 12.11 -20.03
N GLY A 430 10.07 11.85 -19.24
CA GLY A 430 9.12 12.86 -18.77
C GLY A 430 9.75 13.93 -17.86
N LEU A 431 10.95 13.68 -17.33
CA LEU A 431 11.69 14.67 -16.55
C LEU A 431 12.19 15.85 -17.39
N TYR A 432 12.29 15.74 -18.72
CA TYR A 432 12.63 16.89 -19.55
C TYR A 432 11.59 18.01 -19.42
N TYR A 433 10.30 17.67 -19.48
CA TYR A 433 9.23 18.61 -19.21
C TYR A 433 9.29 19.16 -17.79
N LYS A 434 9.50 18.31 -16.77
CA LYS A 434 9.60 18.74 -15.37
C LYS A 434 10.76 19.74 -15.18
N LEU A 435 11.96 19.41 -15.65
CA LEU A 435 13.11 20.32 -15.63
C LEU A 435 12.82 21.63 -16.37
N GLY A 436 12.19 21.55 -17.54
CA GLY A 436 11.77 22.72 -18.30
C GLY A 436 10.87 23.64 -17.48
N ASN A 437 9.85 23.09 -16.83
CA ASN A 437 8.93 23.84 -15.97
C ASN A 437 9.63 24.47 -14.76
N LEU A 438 10.54 23.75 -14.10
CA LEU A 438 11.30 24.30 -12.96
C LEU A 438 12.19 25.48 -13.38
N TYR A 439 12.77 25.41 -14.59
CA TYR A 439 13.50 26.55 -15.16
C TYR A 439 12.59 27.70 -15.56
N GLU A 440 11.39 27.42 -16.05
CA GLU A 440 10.37 28.42 -16.36
C GLU A 440 9.93 29.17 -15.09
N GLU A 441 9.63 28.45 -14.00
CA GLU A 441 9.27 29.03 -12.70
C GLU A 441 10.39 29.89 -12.10
N SER A 442 11.65 29.55 -12.38
CA SER A 442 12.82 30.35 -11.99
C SER A 442 13.18 31.44 -13.00
N ASN A 443 12.36 31.62 -14.05
CA ASN A 443 12.50 32.61 -15.11
C ASN A 443 13.79 32.47 -15.96
N ASP A 444 14.39 31.27 -15.99
CA ASP A 444 15.48 30.92 -16.91
C ASP A 444 14.91 30.25 -18.18
N ILE A 445 14.28 31.07 -19.02
CA ILE A 445 13.59 30.61 -20.23
C ILE A 445 14.56 29.89 -21.19
N LYS A 446 15.83 30.27 -21.21
CA LYS A 446 16.83 29.63 -22.08
C LYS A 446 17.04 28.16 -21.68
N MET A 447 17.21 27.90 -20.38
CA MET A 447 17.35 26.54 -19.87
C MET A 447 16.04 25.76 -19.97
N ALA A 448 14.89 26.43 -19.79
CA ALA A 448 13.58 25.81 -20.00
C ALA A 448 13.43 25.26 -21.42
N LEU A 449 13.64 26.11 -22.43
CA LEU A 449 13.60 25.73 -23.85
C LEU A 449 14.60 24.62 -24.17
N MET A 450 15.83 24.69 -23.64
CA MET A 450 16.83 23.66 -23.86
C MET A 450 16.34 22.28 -23.39
N ASN A 451 15.66 22.21 -22.24
CA ASN A 451 15.11 20.95 -21.72
C ASN A 451 13.89 20.50 -22.52
N TYR A 452 12.97 21.41 -22.88
CA TYR A 452 11.84 21.03 -23.74
C TYR A 452 12.29 20.54 -25.13
N TYR A 453 13.31 21.14 -25.74
CA TYR A 453 13.86 20.66 -27.01
C TYR A 453 14.46 19.26 -26.88
N LYS A 454 15.18 18.99 -25.79
CA LYS A 454 15.67 17.63 -25.50
C LYS A 454 14.49 16.67 -25.30
N GLY A 455 13.46 17.08 -24.56
CA GLY A 455 12.24 16.32 -24.40
C GLY A 455 11.59 15.96 -25.74
N CYS A 456 11.34 16.96 -26.57
CA CYS A 456 10.84 16.80 -27.93
C CYS A 456 11.68 15.82 -28.76
N ALA A 457 13.00 15.94 -28.73
CA ALA A 457 13.90 15.04 -29.47
C ALA A 457 13.89 13.59 -28.95
N ASN A 458 13.49 13.37 -27.70
CA ASN A 458 13.38 12.06 -27.08
C ASN A 458 11.92 11.54 -27.00
N GLY A 459 10.96 12.23 -27.64
CA GLY A 459 9.57 11.81 -27.68
C GLY A 459 8.74 12.16 -26.43
N ASP A 460 9.18 13.11 -25.60
CA ASP A 460 8.38 13.66 -24.51
C ASP A 460 7.25 14.55 -25.03
N LEU A 461 6.05 13.97 -25.13
CA LEU A 461 4.87 14.65 -25.66
C LEU A 461 4.54 15.96 -24.92
N LYS A 462 4.72 16.01 -23.59
CA LYS A 462 4.42 17.22 -22.80
C LYS A 462 5.35 18.38 -23.14
N SER A 463 6.62 18.07 -23.41
CA SER A 463 7.59 19.06 -23.89
C SER A 463 7.22 19.59 -25.28
N VAL A 464 6.74 18.72 -26.19
CA VAL A 464 6.24 19.13 -27.52
C VAL A 464 5.03 20.07 -27.38
N GLN A 465 4.04 19.67 -26.57
CA GLN A 465 2.86 20.49 -26.28
C GLN A 465 3.25 21.87 -25.71
N ARG A 466 4.15 21.91 -24.72
CA ARG A 466 4.59 23.17 -24.10
C ARG A 466 5.33 24.07 -25.09
N LEU A 467 6.23 23.53 -25.93
CA LEU A 467 6.89 24.30 -26.98
C LEU A 467 5.88 24.91 -27.96
N GLY A 468 4.86 24.14 -28.37
CA GLY A 468 3.78 24.64 -29.20
C GLY A 468 3.07 25.83 -28.61
N ILE A 469 2.66 25.74 -27.33
CA ILE A 469 2.00 26.83 -26.60
C ILE A 469 2.92 28.04 -26.41
N MET A 470 4.20 27.83 -26.05
CA MET A 470 5.16 28.91 -25.87
C MET A 470 5.36 29.72 -27.15
N TYR A 471 5.54 29.04 -28.29
CA TYR A 471 5.70 29.72 -29.58
C TYR A 471 4.40 30.39 -30.05
N TYR A 472 3.26 29.72 -29.87
CA TYR A 472 1.98 30.24 -30.32
C TYR A 472 1.56 31.52 -29.59
N TYR A 473 1.72 31.59 -28.26
CA TYR A 473 1.35 32.77 -27.47
C TYR A 473 2.53 33.70 -27.15
N GLY A 474 3.75 33.37 -27.56
CA GLY A 474 4.95 34.15 -27.23
C GLY A 474 5.31 34.13 -25.74
N GLU A 475 5.04 33.03 -25.04
CA GLU A 475 5.36 32.89 -23.61
C GLU A 475 6.87 32.68 -23.42
N GLY A 476 7.58 33.75 -23.06
CA GLY A 476 9.04 33.73 -22.86
C GLY A 476 9.88 33.69 -24.15
N VAL A 477 9.23 33.56 -25.32
CA VAL A 477 9.86 33.59 -26.65
C VAL A 477 9.19 34.63 -27.53
N GLN A 478 9.83 34.99 -28.64
CA GLN A 478 9.16 35.77 -29.67
C GLN A 478 7.99 34.95 -30.24
N GLU A 479 6.80 35.54 -30.27
CA GLU A 479 5.60 34.93 -30.85
C GLU A 479 5.88 34.48 -32.29
N ASP A 480 5.59 33.21 -32.57
CA ASP A 480 5.76 32.55 -33.85
C ASP A 480 4.65 31.50 -33.99
N ARG A 481 3.51 31.93 -34.53
CA ARG A 481 2.29 31.09 -34.61
C ARG A 481 2.48 29.88 -35.49
N ASP A 482 3.12 30.03 -36.65
CA ASP A 482 3.35 28.93 -37.58
C ASP A 482 4.20 27.84 -36.93
N LYS A 483 5.25 28.23 -36.20
CA LYS A 483 6.06 27.30 -35.42
C LYS A 483 5.29 26.66 -34.24
N GLY A 484 4.42 27.44 -33.59
CA GLY A 484 3.50 26.94 -32.57
C GLY A 484 2.58 25.84 -33.11
N PHE A 485 1.96 26.07 -34.27
CA PHE A 485 1.14 25.10 -34.99
C PHE A 485 1.91 23.85 -35.38
N GLU A 486 3.15 23.99 -35.87
CA GLU A 486 3.98 22.84 -36.24
C GLU A 486 4.17 21.89 -35.04
N TYR A 487 4.55 22.42 -33.86
CA TYR A 487 4.70 21.60 -32.66
C TYR A 487 3.38 21.00 -32.17
N LEU A 488 2.29 21.77 -32.18
CA LEU A 488 0.97 21.25 -31.80
C LEU A 488 0.48 20.19 -32.79
N GLY A 489 0.81 20.31 -34.07
CA GLY A 489 0.55 19.31 -35.11
C GLY A 489 1.30 18.01 -34.84
N ILE A 490 2.60 18.10 -34.58
CA ILE A 490 3.42 16.95 -34.16
C ILE A 490 2.84 16.29 -32.90
N ALA A 491 2.38 17.09 -31.93
CA ALA A 491 1.73 16.56 -30.73
C ALA A 491 0.37 15.90 -31.04
N ALA A 492 -0.39 16.43 -31.99
CA ALA A 492 -1.69 15.90 -32.39
C ALA A 492 -1.58 14.57 -33.16
N ASP A 493 -0.48 14.34 -33.88
CA ASP A 493 -0.19 13.08 -34.56
C ASP A 493 -0.08 11.88 -33.60
N SER A 494 0.22 12.12 -32.32
CA SER A 494 0.19 11.07 -31.29
C SER A 494 -1.24 10.60 -30.95
N GLU A 495 -2.25 11.29 -31.49
CA GLU A 495 -3.67 11.14 -31.19
C GLU A 495 -4.01 11.18 -29.68
N ASP A 496 -3.19 11.88 -28.89
CA ASP A 496 -3.42 12.09 -27.47
C ASP A 496 -4.61 13.05 -27.27
N PRO A 497 -5.54 12.77 -26.34
CA PRO A 497 -6.74 13.60 -26.17
C PRO A 497 -6.44 15.05 -25.77
N HIS A 498 -5.33 15.31 -25.06
CA HIS A 498 -4.94 16.67 -24.68
C HIS A 498 -4.28 17.40 -25.85
N SER A 499 -3.38 16.75 -26.60
CA SER A 499 -2.81 17.32 -27.82
C SER A 499 -3.88 17.72 -28.84
N LEU A 500 -4.83 16.82 -29.11
CA LEU A 500 -5.95 17.07 -30.02
C LEU A 500 -6.83 18.23 -29.54
N TYR A 501 -6.99 18.36 -28.22
CA TYR A 501 -7.68 19.50 -27.63
C TYR A 501 -6.92 20.81 -27.83
N LEU A 502 -5.60 20.83 -27.59
CA LEU A 502 -4.78 22.03 -27.73
C LEU A 502 -4.79 22.53 -29.17
N ILE A 503 -4.54 21.67 -30.15
CA ILE A 503 -4.57 22.09 -31.55
C ILE A 503 -5.98 22.53 -31.99
N GLY A 504 -7.03 21.81 -31.56
CA GLY A 504 -8.41 22.18 -31.85
C GLY A 504 -8.78 23.55 -31.27
N LYS A 505 -8.31 23.87 -30.06
CA LYS A 505 -8.51 25.18 -29.44
C LYS A 505 -7.77 26.28 -30.20
N VAL A 506 -6.53 26.03 -30.62
CA VAL A 506 -5.73 26.99 -31.39
C VAL A 506 -6.38 27.29 -32.74
N TYR A 507 -6.91 26.28 -33.44
CA TYR A 507 -7.72 26.48 -34.66
C TYR A 507 -9.00 27.31 -34.41
N LEU A 508 -9.62 27.21 -33.24
CA LEU A 508 -10.78 28.06 -32.89
C LEU A 508 -10.39 29.53 -32.58
N GLU A 509 -9.15 29.77 -32.16
CA GLU A 509 -8.64 31.10 -31.82
C GLU A 509 -8.07 31.83 -33.05
N GLU A 510 -7.53 31.10 -34.03
CA GLU A 510 -7.16 31.69 -35.32
C GLU A 510 -8.41 32.07 -36.12
N GLY A 511 -8.51 33.35 -36.42
CA GLY A 511 -9.29 33.81 -37.55
C GLY A 511 -8.36 34.55 -38.50
N ARG A 512 -7.63 33.83 -39.36
CA ARG A 512 -6.97 34.46 -40.52
C ARG A 512 -8.07 35.01 -41.42
N GLU A 513 -8.02 36.29 -41.78
CA GLU A 513 -9.16 37.03 -42.34
C GLU A 513 -9.73 36.47 -43.67
N GLU A 514 -9.05 35.55 -44.34
CA GLU A 514 -9.46 35.02 -45.64
C GLU A 514 -10.08 33.60 -45.61
N ASP A 515 -9.76 32.73 -44.63
CA ASP A 515 -10.18 31.30 -44.61
C ASP A 515 -10.82 30.81 -43.27
N LYS A 516 -11.34 31.73 -42.44
CA LYS A 516 -11.81 31.45 -41.05
C LYS A 516 -12.76 30.26 -40.89
N ASP A 517 -13.65 30.03 -41.86
CA ASP A 517 -14.70 29.02 -41.73
C ASP A 517 -14.15 27.59 -41.92
N GLU A 518 -13.11 27.43 -42.74
CA GLU A 518 -12.47 26.12 -42.98
C GLU A 518 -11.59 25.71 -41.79
N GLU A 519 -10.75 26.62 -41.30
CA GLU A 519 -9.89 26.41 -40.12
C GLU A 519 -10.72 26.10 -38.87
N LYS A 520 -11.86 26.79 -38.70
CA LYS A 520 -12.78 26.55 -37.58
C LYS A 520 -13.38 25.14 -37.63
N GLU A 521 -13.84 24.66 -38.78
CA GLU A 521 -14.42 23.30 -38.87
C GLU A 521 -13.33 22.23 -38.64
N GLU A 522 -12.11 22.47 -39.09
CA GLU A 522 -10.97 21.59 -38.81
C GLU A 522 -10.67 21.52 -37.30
N GLY A 523 -10.65 22.68 -36.62
CA GLY A 523 -10.54 22.76 -35.15
C GLY A 523 -11.64 21.99 -34.43
N ILE A 524 -12.89 22.12 -34.87
CA ILE A 524 -14.04 21.36 -34.34
C ILE A 524 -13.84 19.85 -34.57
N GLU A 525 -13.29 19.42 -35.70
CA GLU A 525 -13.01 18.02 -35.95
C GLU A 525 -11.97 17.45 -34.98
N TYR A 526 -10.88 18.20 -34.74
CA TYR A 526 -9.88 17.83 -33.73
C TYR A 526 -10.49 17.70 -32.33
N LEU A 527 -11.36 18.64 -31.93
CA LEU A 527 -12.07 18.57 -30.67
C LEU A 527 -13.03 17.37 -30.61
N ARG A 528 -13.75 17.05 -31.69
CA ARG A 528 -14.60 15.85 -31.77
C ARG A 528 -13.78 14.57 -31.63
N LYS A 529 -12.58 14.51 -32.23
CA LYS A 529 -11.65 13.38 -32.06
C LYS A 529 -11.18 13.27 -30.61
N ALA A 530 -10.75 14.37 -30.00
CA ALA A 530 -10.35 14.43 -28.59
C ALA A 530 -11.47 13.97 -27.64
N TYR A 531 -12.70 14.45 -27.88
CA TYR A 531 -13.90 14.06 -27.12
C TYR A 531 -14.18 12.56 -27.20
N LYS A 532 -14.12 11.98 -28.40
CA LYS A 532 -14.32 10.52 -28.60
C LYS A 532 -13.28 9.69 -27.84
N LYS A 533 -12.08 10.22 -27.65
CA LYS A 533 -11.02 9.61 -26.83
C LYS A 533 -11.14 9.93 -25.34
N GLY A 534 -12.20 10.64 -24.92
CA GLY A 534 -12.54 10.87 -23.52
C GLY A 534 -12.13 12.22 -22.95
N SER A 535 -11.62 13.16 -23.78
CA SER A 535 -11.22 14.50 -23.30
C SER A 535 -12.42 15.30 -22.79
N VAL A 536 -12.39 15.64 -21.49
CA VAL A 536 -13.41 16.48 -20.84
C VAL A 536 -13.27 17.94 -21.28
N TYR A 537 -12.04 18.44 -21.48
CA TYR A 537 -11.78 19.79 -21.97
C TYR A 537 -12.25 19.99 -23.42
N ALA A 538 -12.16 18.94 -24.25
CA ALA A 538 -12.74 19.00 -25.59
C ALA A 538 -14.26 19.01 -25.55
N ALA A 539 -14.89 18.26 -24.64
CA ALA A 539 -16.33 18.33 -24.42
C ALA A 539 -16.77 19.75 -24.04
N GLU A 540 -16.00 20.40 -23.15
CA GLU A 540 -16.23 21.80 -22.78
C GLU A 540 -16.15 22.76 -23.96
N ALA A 541 -15.08 22.68 -24.77
CA ALA A 541 -14.92 23.53 -25.94
C ALA A 541 -16.07 23.31 -26.96
N LEU A 542 -16.46 22.06 -27.21
CA LEU A 542 -17.57 21.72 -28.12
C LEU A 542 -18.93 22.17 -27.58
N ALA A 543 -19.17 22.05 -26.27
CA ALA A 543 -20.39 22.54 -25.64
C ALA A 543 -20.50 24.07 -25.79
N ASN A 544 -19.40 24.79 -25.56
CA ASN A 544 -19.35 26.24 -25.74
C ASN A 544 -19.65 26.64 -27.20
N GLU A 545 -18.96 26.04 -28.17
CA GLU A 545 -19.20 26.33 -29.59
C GLU A 545 -20.61 25.95 -30.04
N GLY A 546 -21.16 24.83 -29.55
CA GLY A 546 -22.53 24.42 -29.84
C GLY A 546 -23.58 25.41 -29.29
N ILE A 547 -23.39 25.90 -28.07
CA ILE A 547 -24.28 26.89 -27.46
C ILE A 547 -24.14 28.26 -28.15
N LYS A 548 -22.93 28.69 -28.53
CA LYS A 548 -22.75 29.90 -29.35
C LYS A 548 -23.49 29.79 -30.69
N SER A 549 -23.36 28.64 -31.36
CA SER A 549 -24.05 28.37 -32.62
C SER A 549 -25.58 28.44 -32.45
N PHE A 550 -26.11 27.87 -31.37
CA PHE A 550 -27.52 28.03 -30.98
C PHE A 550 -27.93 29.50 -30.85
N LEU A 551 -27.18 30.28 -30.08
CA LEU A 551 -27.49 31.69 -29.81
C LEU A 551 -27.42 32.57 -31.07
N ASN A 552 -26.58 32.20 -32.02
CA ASN A 552 -26.43 32.88 -33.32
C ASN A 552 -27.44 32.41 -34.38
N ASN A 553 -28.31 31.45 -34.08
CA ASN A 553 -29.22 30.79 -35.04
C ASN A 553 -28.48 30.07 -36.19
N GLU A 554 -27.29 29.53 -35.90
CA GLU A 554 -26.54 28.66 -36.81
C GLU A 554 -27.00 27.20 -36.66
N TYR A 555 -26.52 26.28 -37.50
CA TYR A 555 -26.87 24.86 -37.37
C TYR A 555 -26.15 24.22 -36.17
N TYR A 556 -26.90 23.51 -35.32
CA TYR A 556 -26.36 22.76 -34.19
C TYR A 556 -27.18 21.47 -33.97
N LYS A 557 -26.62 20.55 -33.18
CA LYS A 557 -27.28 19.30 -32.77
C LYS A 557 -27.48 19.29 -31.26
N GLU A 558 -28.73 19.46 -30.83
CA GLU A 558 -29.11 19.56 -29.40
C GLU A 558 -28.62 18.38 -28.55
N LEU A 559 -28.80 17.16 -29.05
CA LEU A 559 -28.38 15.95 -28.35
C LEU A 559 -26.86 15.84 -28.22
N ASP A 560 -26.11 16.38 -29.18
CA ASP A 560 -24.64 16.39 -29.11
C ASP A 560 -24.19 17.36 -28.01
N ILE A 561 -24.77 18.56 -27.93
CA ILE A 561 -24.48 19.54 -26.88
C ILE A 561 -24.79 18.96 -25.50
N LEU A 562 -25.97 18.34 -25.33
CA LEU A 562 -26.35 17.68 -24.09
C LEU A 562 -25.34 16.57 -23.70
N SER A 563 -24.90 15.76 -24.68
CA SER A 563 -23.90 14.72 -24.45
C SER A 563 -22.55 15.29 -24.01
N TYR A 564 -22.11 16.40 -24.60
CA TYR A 564 -20.90 17.09 -24.18
C TYR A 564 -21.02 17.60 -22.74
N VAL A 565 -22.12 18.27 -22.40
CA VAL A 565 -22.33 18.80 -21.04
C VAL A 565 -22.39 17.70 -19.99
N ASN A 566 -23.05 16.57 -20.28
CA ASN A 566 -23.06 15.42 -19.38
C ASN A 566 -21.65 14.86 -19.16
N LYS A 567 -20.83 14.78 -20.23
CA LYS A 567 -19.42 14.37 -20.10
C LYS A 567 -18.61 15.32 -19.22
N ILE A 568 -18.88 16.63 -19.26
CA ILE A 568 -18.25 17.63 -18.39
C ILE A 568 -18.60 17.38 -16.92
N LEU A 569 -19.87 17.11 -16.64
CA LEU A 569 -20.36 16.79 -15.30
C LEU A 569 -19.77 15.47 -14.77
N ASP A 570 -19.73 14.42 -15.58
CA ASP A 570 -19.09 13.14 -15.24
C ASP A 570 -17.58 13.32 -14.97
N GLY A 571 -16.95 14.23 -15.69
CA GLY A 571 -15.57 14.66 -15.50
C GLY A 571 -15.34 15.56 -14.27
N ASN A 572 -16.39 15.87 -13.51
CA ASN A 572 -16.37 16.76 -12.33
C ASN A 572 -15.83 18.17 -12.60
N LEU A 573 -15.90 18.65 -13.85
CA LEU A 573 -15.46 20.00 -14.18
C LEU A 573 -16.55 21.00 -13.76
N ILE A 574 -16.15 22.07 -13.07
CA ILE A 574 -17.08 23.02 -12.45
C ILE A 574 -17.94 23.73 -13.51
N SER A 575 -17.39 23.96 -14.71
CA SER A 575 -18.11 24.56 -15.83
C SER A 575 -19.31 23.73 -16.31
N GLY A 576 -19.35 22.43 -15.99
CA GLY A 576 -20.50 21.57 -16.27
C GLY A 576 -21.80 22.13 -15.66
N TYR A 577 -21.75 22.66 -14.45
CA TYR A 577 -22.94 23.28 -13.82
C TYR A 577 -23.43 24.51 -14.59
N TYR A 578 -22.51 25.31 -15.11
CA TYR A 578 -22.84 26.49 -15.90
C TYR A 578 -23.49 26.10 -17.22
N TYR A 579 -22.85 25.22 -18.00
CA TYR A 579 -23.41 24.79 -19.28
C TYR A 579 -24.73 24.04 -19.11
N TYR A 580 -24.84 23.19 -18.08
CA TYR A 580 -26.09 22.48 -17.78
C TYR A 580 -27.23 23.44 -17.44
N ALA A 581 -26.93 24.54 -16.74
CA ALA A 581 -27.91 25.59 -16.53
C ALA A 581 -28.34 26.27 -17.83
N LEU A 582 -27.42 26.54 -18.74
CA LEU A 582 -27.75 27.12 -20.04
C LEU A 582 -28.66 26.19 -20.86
N LEU A 583 -28.45 24.87 -20.80
CA LEU A 583 -29.33 23.92 -21.49
C LEU A 583 -30.77 24.02 -21.02
N PHE A 584 -31.01 24.06 -19.71
CA PHE A 584 -32.36 24.18 -19.16
C PHE A 584 -32.98 25.57 -19.33
N HIS A 585 -32.18 26.63 -19.33
CA HIS A 585 -32.68 27.97 -19.56
C HIS A 585 -33.12 28.18 -21.02
N TYR A 586 -32.33 27.68 -21.97
CA TYR A 586 -32.59 27.83 -23.40
C TYR A 586 -33.39 26.68 -24.02
N GLY A 587 -33.58 25.58 -23.29
CA GLY A 587 -34.28 24.38 -23.78
C GLY A 587 -33.48 23.58 -24.82
N ILE A 588 -32.15 23.55 -24.69
CA ILE A 588 -31.26 22.88 -25.66
C ILE A 588 -31.21 21.38 -25.33
N GLY A 589 -31.97 20.56 -26.07
CA GLY A 589 -32.03 19.12 -25.88
C GLY A 589 -32.75 18.66 -24.61
N VAL A 590 -33.35 19.60 -23.86
CA VAL A 590 -34.13 19.38 -22.63
C VAL A 590 -35.32 20.33 -22.60
N GLU A 591 -36.35 20.00 -21.82
CA GLU A 591 -37.46 20.93 -21.59
C GLU A 591 -36.98 22.14 -20.77
N VAL A 592 -37.48 23.33 -21.14
CA VAL A 592 -37.13 24.57 -20.43
C VAL A 592 -37.53 24.47 -18.96
N ASN A 593 -36.57 24.70 -18.07
CA ASN A 593 -36.77 24.65 -16.63
C ASN A 593 -35.83 25.63 -15.91
N ASP A 594 -36.28 26.88 -15.78
CA ASP A 594 -35.49 27.94 -15.16
C ASP A 594 -35.16 27.68 -13.67
N GLU A 595 -35.96 26.88 -12.96
CA GLU A 595 -35.65 26.48 -11.59
C GLU A 595 -34.40 25.59 -11.55
N THR A 596 -34.34 24.59 -12.43
CA THR A 596 -33.18 23.71 -12.57
C THR A 596 -31.96 24.49 -13.04
N ALA A 597 -32.14 25.40 -13.99
CA ALA A 597 -31.07 26.29 -14.45
C ALA A 597 -30.52 27.13 -13.29
N PHE A 598 -31.40 27.79 -12.54
CA PHE A 598 -31.02 28.63 -11.40
C PHE A 598 -30.27 27.86 -10.33
N ILE A 599 -30.74 26.66 -9.96
CA ILE A 599 -30.08 25.82 -8.95
C ILE A 599 -28.64 25.47 -9.39
N ASN A 600 -28.45 25.11 -10.66
CA ASN A 600 -27.12 24.77 -11.19
C ASN A 600 -26.21 25.99 -11.29
N LEU A 601 -26.72 27.16 -11.70
CA LEU A 601 -25.95 28.42 -11.65
C LEU A 601 -25.45 28.71 -10.24
N VAL A 602 -26.31 28.59 -9.22
CA VAL A 602 -25.93 28.78 -7.82
C VAL A 602 -24.87 27.78 -7.38
N GLN A 603 -24.96 26.51 -7.80
CA GLN A 603 -23.96 25.49 -7.48
C GLN A 603 -22.59 25.81 -8.12
N GLY A 604 -22.57 26.12 -9.42
CA GLY A 604 -21.35 26.53 -10.13
C GLY A 604 -20.70 27.76 -9.51
N ALA A 605 -21.50 28.80 -9.22
CA ALA A 605 -21.04 30.03 -8.59
C ALA A 605 -20.54 29.82 -7.15
N LYS A 606 -21.15 28.93 -6.38
CA LYS A 606 -20.63 28.54 -5.04
C LYS A 606 -19.25 27.91 -5.15
N LYS A 607 -19.04 27.06 -6.16
CA LYS A 607 -17.77 26.38 -6.46
C LYS A 607 -16.73 27.28 -7.14
N GLY A 608 -17.05 28.54 -7.46
CA GLY A 608 -16.08 29.50 -7.99
C GLY A 608 -16.14 29.74 -9.50
N HIS A 609 -17.14 29.22 -10.22
CA HIS A 609 -17.27 29.44 -11.67
C HIS A 609 -17.68 30.89 -11.98
N LYS A 610 -16.86 31.61 -12.74
CA LYS A 610 -17.02 33.06 -12.96
C LYS A 610 -18.25 33.39 -13.80
N GLU A 611 -18.41 32.73 -14.94
CA GLU A 611 -19.51 32.96 -15.88
C GLU A 611 -20.87 32.58 -15.24
N ALA A 612 -20.87 31.66 -14.27
CA ALA A 612 -22.08 31.34 -13.51
C ALA A 612 -22.44 32.45 -12.52
N MET A 613 -21.44 33.06 -11.88
CA MET A 613 -21.65 34.25 -11.04
C MET A 613 -22.17 35.41 -11.88
N GLU A 614 -21.57 35.67 -13.05
CA GLU A 614 -22.01 36.72 -13.97
C GLU A 614 -23.47 36.52 -14.39
N LYS A 615 -23.85 35.30 -14.76
CA LYS A 615 -25.24 34.97 -15.13
C LYS A 615 -26.21 35.16 -13.96
N LEU A 616 -25.81 34.85 -12.72
CA LEU A 616 -26.63 35.13 -11.54
C LEU A 616 -26.80 36.63 -11.28
N VAL A 617 -25.74 37.42 -11.48
CA VAL A 617 -25.82 38.89 -11.38
C VAL A 617 -26.85 39.41 -12.38
N GLU A 618 -26.78 38.97 -13.64
CA GLU A 618 -27.77 39.29 -14.67
C GLU A 618 -29.20 38.95 -14.20
N TRP A 619 -29.44 37.70 -13.76
CA TRP A 619 -30.77 37.24 -13.35
C TRP A 619 -31.36 38.04 -12.18
N TYR A 620 -30.55 38.37 -11.16
CA TYR A 620 -31.00 39.19 -10.03
C TYR A 620 -31.20 40.67 -10.39
N THR A 621 -30.45 41.22 -11.35
CA THR A 621 -30.60 42.62 -11.77
C THR A 621 -31.82 42.84 -12.67
N GLU A 622 -32.10 41.89 -13.55
CA GLU A 622 -33.18 41.95 -14.54
C GLU A 622 -34.48 41.31 -14.04
N GLY A 623 -34.42 40.45 -13.02
CA GLY A 623 -35.56 39.71 -12.50
C GLY A 623 -35.94 38.50 -13.36
N ILE A 624 -34.93 37.80 -13.91
CA ILE A 624 -35.12 36.57 -14.70
C ILE A 624 -35.33 35.41 -13.73
N PHE A 625 -36.50 34.76 -13.80
CA PHE A 625 -36.98 33.69 -12.92
C PHE A 625 -37.14 34.07 -11.44
N VAL A 626 -36.20 34.80 -10.86
CA VAL A 626 -36.22 35.34 -9.49
C VAL A 626 -36.66 36.80 -9.47
N ASN A 627 -37.19 37.26 -8.33
CA ASN A 627 -37.46 38.68 -8.14
C ASN A 627 -36.17 39.50 -8.20
N LYS A 628 -36.26 40.71 -8.76
CA LYS A 628 -35.16 41.66 -8.79
C LYS A 628 -34.62 41.92 -7.38
N ASP A 629 -33.33 41.66 -7.16
CA ASP A 629 -32.65 41.83 -5.88
C ASP A 629 -31.23 42.37 -6.11
N MET A 630 -31.10 43.70 -6.04
CA MET A 630 -29.82 44.39 -6.27
C MET A 630 -28.78 44.08 -5.19
N THR A 631 -29.22 43.72 -3.98
CA THR A 631 -28.34 43.34 -2.87
C THR A 631 -27.67 41.99 -3.09
N LEU A 632 -28.44 41.00 -3.57
CA LEU A 632 -27.90 39.69 -3.95
C LEU A 632 -27.04 39.76 -5.21
N ALA A 633 -27.43 40.59 -6.19
CA ALA A 633 -26.60 40.86 -7.36
C ALA A 633 -25.24 41.46 -6.97
N ASP A 634 -25.20 42.49 -6.12
CA ASP A 634 -23.95 43.10 -5.64
C ASP A 634 -23.08 42.08 -4.87
N LYS A 635 -23.69 41.19 -4.10
CA LYS A 635 -22.96 40.12 -3.39
C LYS A 635 -22.23 39.18 -4.35
N TRP A 636 -22.90 38.72 -5.40
CA TRP A 636 -22.28 37.85 -6.40
C TRP A 636 -21.23 38.60 -7.23
N ALA A 637 -21.50 39.86 -7.58
CA ALA A 637 -20.54 40.71 -8.27
C ALA A 637 -19.24 40.90 -7.46
N ARG A 638 -19.34 41.16 -6.15
CA ARG A 638 -18.14 41.24 -5.28
C ARG A 638 -17.33 39.96 -5.25
N LYS A 639 -18.02 38.80 -5.17
CA LYS A 639 -17.36 37.49 -5.18
C LYS A 639 -16.65 37.19 -6.51
N LEU A 640 -17.04 37.83 -7.61
CA LEU A 640 -16.34 37.73 -8.90
C LEU A 640 -14.97 38.45 -8.88
N PHE A 641 -14.83 39.50 -8.07
CA PHE A 641 -13.61 40.29 -7.93
C PHE A 641 -12.65 39.77 -6.86
N GLU A 642 -13.14 38.95 -5.93
CA GLU A 642 -12.35 38.18 -4.96
C GLU A 642 -11.74 36.94 -5.61
#